data_AF-A0A2P6MWE5-F1
#
_entry.id   AF-A0A2P6MWE5-F1
#
_cell.length_a   1.000
_cell.length_b   1.000
_cell.length_c   1.000
_cell.angle_alpha   90.00
_cell.angle_beta   90.00
_cell.angle_gamma   90.00
#
_symmetry.space_group_name_H-M   'P 1'
#
loop_
_entity.id
_entity.type
_entity.pdbx_description
1 polymer ?
#
loop_
_entity_poly.entity_id
_entity_poly.type
_entity_poly.pdbx_seq_one_letter_code
_entity_poly.pdbx_strand_id
1 'polypeptide(L)'
;MEGSGGETTSETLLTGTVKKPGLRTSSGAVKVKKAAATTTNPFASKEGNKRTQVPRACSHCRRTHAACGKERPCKRCLQNNLDCTDSPRKRRQTRAKEEAHTSDGPDIEDYASDDGGINFEETPTMQSAYNDLDGVAFNADDILSLDNVDDGVALRLHSPFDQSQALQEENRRLEDKARGLEAQVWYLNTQIQHQQTTLFMGGQMDVSVSVWAANANSDHLLVEFNEKFRSMCGWTTEQLSSDFTISRLFCESTQSFTGLKAARLKKADGSMADVFVNIYPVNNSRSQPKYYILHILPMISIESDVRRMSVITDTLLCVRNELLGRVDLVTDIFNGCFQSDAHLFSLLACRTSLSIPPQSVALHVLLCNNNNHTNTLHDRDNSLRKKMIGMASRSRDRCSKAFNAQGTHKKLRIEIDTVKTQAENLVGFVILTLKNAKSIGAISLALEGNLFTQWKTGDDTLSVEKQIMSQQIVIFRPGTGEHQQVDAGVHYFPFHFNLKRGDTAEKLPPSWSGRHGFVEYHLRAIVKRKSSTKPEYVLENYITLCPSIHEMKGWSPRGSISCYRSVERMVHLKGQEFAPVYLVVQVSRPSFVLGDKIIVEIILRSDIDHEITGINIELKNKVVYWDSTLTNTISSEEIVAAHHDEGQMNCKSFSKLTGLLIPETITPSFHHENISSTFQLDVSLQKGKNIMEGMISIPIHLYPITNTSEGQRDQ
;
A
#
# COMPACT_ATOMS: atom_id res chain seq x y z
N MET A 1 8.36 81.71 -3.98
CA MET A 1 8.20 80.45 -4.75
C MET A 1 7.40 79.52 -3.86
N GLU A 2 6.12 79.75 -3.60
CA GLU A 2 4.94 79.53 -4.49
C GLU A 2 5.01 78.14 -5.16
N GLY A 3 4.06 77.22 -5.05
CA GLY A 3 2.71 77.20 -4.47
C GLY A 3 1.90 76.03 -5.09
N SER A 4 0.75 75.71 -4.48
CA SER A 4 -0.34 74.80 -4.94
C SER A 4 -0.08 73.28 -4.86
N GLY A 5 -1.00 72.42 -4.40
CA GLY A 5 -2.42 72.54 -4.02
C GLY A 5 -3.16 71.26 -4.46
N GLY A 6 -4.00 70.69 -3.60
CA GLY A 6 -4.86 69.54 -3.98
C GLY A 6 -5.43 68.72 -2.83
N GLU A 7 -6.38 69.29 -2.08
CA GLU A 7 -7.37 68.52 -1.29
C GLU A 7 -8.38 67.84 -2.21
N THR A 8 -8.95 66.70 -1.79
CA THR A 8 -10.36 66.35 -2.03
C THR A 8 -10.81 65.26 -1.06
N THR A 9 -11.61 65.69 -0.07
CA THR A 9 -12.56 64.89 0.69
C THR A 9 -13.85 64.71 -0.10
N SER A 10 -14.49 63.54 -0.05
CA SER A 10 -15.93 63.40 -0.33
C SER A 10 -16.48 62.10 0.28
N GLU A 11 -17.27 62.26 1.33
CA GLU A 11 -18.26 61.30 1.80
C GLU A 11 -19.31 61.04 0.73
N THR A 12 -19.81 59.80 0.60
CA THR A 12 -21.23 59.59 0.26
C THR A 12 -21.71 58.25 0.84
N LEU A 13 -22.50 58.35 1.90
CA LEU A 13 -23.42 57.31 2.36
C LEU A 13 -24.39 56.94 1.22
N LEU A 14 -24.54 55.66 0.91
CA LEU A 14 -25.70 55.14 0.20
C LEU A 14 -26.44 54.12 1.07
N THR A 15 -27.58 54.56 1.55
CA THR A 15 -28.68 53.81 2.16
C THR A 15 -29.38 52.97 1.09
N GLY A 16 -29.11 51.66 1.05
CA GLY A 16 -29.80 50.70 0.20
C GLY A 16 -30.84 49.91 1.00
N THR A 17 -32.11 50.29 0.87
CA THR A 17 -33.27 49.57 1.39
C THR A 17 -33.51 48.29 0.58
N VAL A 18 -33.45 47.11 1.20
CA VAL A 18 -33.83 45.84 0.57
C VAL A 18 -35.00 45.20 1.31
N LYS A 19 -36.02 44.89 0.50
CA LYS A 19 -37.37 44.42 0.83
C LYS A 19 -37.38 43.11 1.60
N LYS A 20 -38.18 43.08 2.68
CA LYS A 20 -38.70 41.87 3.34
C LYS A 20 -39.62 41.07 2.41
N PRO A 21 -39.52 39.73 2.37
CA PRO A 21 -40.62 38.88 1.96
C PRO A 21 -41.34 38.25 3.17
N GLY A 22 -42.56 38.72 3.38
CA GLY A 22 -43.78 37.96 3.71
C GLY A 22 -43.71 36.76 4.67
N LEU A 23 -44.09 37.03 5.92
CA LEU A 23 -44.69 36.07 6.85
C LEU A 23 -45.92 35.40 6.22
N ARG A 24 -45.97 34.05 6.22
CA ARG A 24 -47.23 33.29 6.19
C ARG A 24 -47.29 32.41 7.43
N THR A 25 -48.10 32.85 8.37
CA THR A 25 -48.62 32.08 9.49
C THR A 25 -49.64 31.07 8.97
N SER A 26 -49.48 29.80 9.34
CA SER A 26 -50.61 28.86 9.34
C SER A 26 -50.57 28.06 10.62
N SER A 27 -51.57 28.35 11.44
CA SER A 27 -51.97 27.72 12.67
C SER A 27 -52.60 26.35 12.37
N GLY A 28 -52.07 25.31 13.01
CA GLY A 28 -52.62 23.97 12.99
C GLY A 28 -52.54 23.35 14.38
N ALA A 29 -53.48 23.72 15.24
CA ALA A 29 -53.76 23.01 16.48
C ALA A 29 -54.44 21.67 16.16
N VAL A 30 -54.27 20.66 17.04
CA VAL A 30 -55.34 19.77 17.57
C VAL A 30 -54.80 18.39 18.02
N LYS A 31 -55.10 18.12 19.30
CA LYS A 31 -55.34 16.84 20.02
C LYS A 31 -54.18 15.91 20.41
N VAL A 32 -53.77 16.16 21.66
CA VAL A 32 -53.46 15.17 22.70
C VAL A 32 -54.68 14.25 22.96
N LYS A 33 -54.44 12.94 23.05
CA LYS A 33 -55.21 12.01 23.91
C LYS A 33 -54.26 11.05 24.62
N LYS A 34 -54.57 10.84 25.91
CA LYS A 34 -53.82 10.17 26.97
C LYS A 34 -54.52 8.84 27.30
N ALA A 35 -53.75 7.76 27.51
CA ALA A 35 -54.02 6.62 28.42
C ALA A 35 -52.76 5.73 28.37
N ALA A 36 -51.93 5.61 29.41
CA ALA A 36 -52.14 4.93 30.68
C ALA A 36 -52.45 3.43 30.52
N ALA A 37 -51.41 2.59 30.57
CA ALA A 37 -51.50 1.20 31.02
C ALA A 37 -50.13 0.73 31.52
N THR A 38 -50.07 0.59 32.84
CA THR A 38 -49.12 -0.18 33.65
C THR A 38 -48.99 -1.62 33.12
N THR A 39 -47.87 -2.29 33.43
CA THR A 39 -47.77 -3.65 34.03
C THR A 39 -46.68 -4.53 33.40
N THR A 40 -45.64 -4.75 34.23
CA THR A 40 -44.79 -5.95 34.39
C THR A 40 -43.90 -6.46 33.26
N ASN A 41 -42.59 -6.35 33.52
CA ASN A 41 -41.55 -7.26 33.03
C ASN A 41 -41.85 -8.72 33.40
N PRO A 42 -41.55 -9.66 32.48
CA PRO A 42 -40.76 -10.82 32.87
C PRO A 42 -39.58 -11.02 31.90
N PHE A 43 -38.38 -10.97 32.47
CA PHE A 43 -37.17 -11.51 31.87
C PHE A 43 -37.34 -13.01 31.66
N ALA A 44 -37.39 -13.44 30.41
CA ALA A 44 -37.19 -14.83 30.01
C ALA A 44 -36.11 -14.85 28.92
N SER A 45 -35.07 -15.65 29.16
CA SER A 45 -33.90 -15.88 28.33
C SER A 45 -34.26 -16.10 26.85
N LYS A 46 -33.87 -15.16 25.99
CA LYS A 46 -33.87 -15.36 24.53
C LYS A 46 -32.74 -16.32 24.17
N GLU A 47 -33.03 -17.61 24.22
CA GLU A 47 -32.30 -18.57 23.39
C GLU A 47 -32.41 -18.12 21.92
N GLY A 48 -31.28 -17.96 21.27
CA GLY A 48 -31.18 -17.44 19.91
C GLY A 48 -31.94 -18.34 18.93
N ASN A 49 -33.21 -18.00 18.68
CA ASN A 49 -34.06 -18.69 17.72
C ASN A 49 -33.49 -18.48 16.32
N LYS A 50 -32.60 -19.40 15.89
CA LYS A 50 -32.00 -19.43 14.56
C LYS A 50 -33.14 -19.42 13.57
N ARG A 51 -33.26 -18.32 12.81
CA ARG A 51 -34.30 -18.14 11.80
C ARG A 51 -34.31 -19.36 10.89
N THR A 52 -35.40 -20.11 10.87
CA THR A 52 -35.45 -21.31 10.04
C THR A 52 -35.40 -20.90 8.58
N GLN A 53 -34.32 -21.28 7.89
CA GLN A 53 -34.12 -20.96 6.49
C GLN A 53 -35.21 -21.67 5.66
N VAL A 54 -35.96 -20.90 4.88
CA VAL A 54 -36.92 -21.48 3.94
C VAL A 54 -36.17 -22.17 2.80
N PRO A 55 -36.58 -23.37 2.37
CA PRO A 55 -35.91 -24.08 1.29
C PRO A 55 -35.97 -23.30 -0.04
N ARG A 56 -36.97 -22.44 -0.18
CA ARG A 56 -37.17 -21.62 -1.37
C ARG A 56 -37.85 -20.29 -1.05
N ALA A 57 -37.28 -19.19 -1.54
CA ALA A 57 -37.96 -17.89 -1.55
C ALA A 57 -38.91 -17.80 -2.77
N CYS A 58 -40.06 -17.14 -2.59
CA CYS A 58 -40.98 -16.82 -3.69
C CYS A 58 -40.31 -15.88 -4.71
N SER A 59 -40.90 -15.76 -5.91
CA SER A 59 -40.38 -14.97 -7.02
C SER A 59 -40.12 -13.50 -6.65
N HIS A 60 -41.02 -12.88 -5.88
CA HIS A 60 -40.91 -11.48 -5.47
C HIS A 60 -39.83 -11.25 -4.39
N CYS A 61 -39.82 -12.06 -3.33
CA CYS A 61 -38.78 -11.96 -2.29
C CYS A 61 -37.39 -12.26 -2.85
N ARG A 62 -37.29 -13.17 -3.84
CA ARG A 62 -36.03 -13.47 -4.53
C ARG A 62 -35.52 -12.29 -5.34
N ARG A 63 -36.36 -11.54 -6.05
CA ARG A 63 -35.95 -10.36 -6.84
C ARG A 63 -35.54 -9.17 -5.95
N THR A 64 -36.18 -9.02 -4.79
CA THR A 64 -35.94 -7.91 -3.87
C THR A 64 -34.89 -8.20 -2.79
N HIS A 65 -34.28 -9.40 -2.82
CA HIS A 65 -33.32 -9.88 -1.81
C HIS A 65 -33.90 -9.83 -0.38
N ALA A 66 -35.19 -10.16 -0.27
CA ALA A 66 -35.97 -10.13 0.97
C ALA A 66 -36.09 -11.50 1.63
N ALA A 67 -36.18 -11.54 2.96
CA ALA A 67 -36.50 -12.76 3.70
C ALA A 67 -37.93 -13.24 3.37
N CYS A 68 -38.06 -14.52 3.03
CA CYS A 68 -39.33 -15.16 2.67
C CYS A 68 -39.78 -16.11 3.79
N GLY A 69 -41.08 -16.13 4.10
CA GLY A 69 -41.67 -17.02 5.10
C GLY A 69 -41.98 -18.43 4.57
N LYS A 70 -42.19 -19.39 5.48
CA LYS A 70 -42.56 -20.78 5.14
C LYS A 70 -43.99 -20.92 4.59
N GLU A 71 -44.90 -20.05 5.03
CA GLU A 71 -46.29 -20.02 4.56
C GLU A 71 -46.37 -19.52 3.11
N ARG A 72 -47.37 -20.02 2.36
CA ARG A 72 -47.67 -19.61 0.98
C ARG A 72 -49.16 -19.23 0.90
N PRO A 73 -49.50 -17.97 0.54
CA PRO A 73 -48.60 -16.85 0.27
C PRO A 73 -47.78 -16.44 1.51
N CYS A 74 -46.54 -16.00 1.33
CA CYS A 74 -45.69 -15.64 2.48
C CYS A 74 -46.18 -14.34 3.14
N LYS A 75 -46.04 -14.23 4.47
CA LYS A 75 -46.53 -13.08 5.27
C LYS A 75 -46.17 -11.72 4.66
N ARG A 76 -44.97 -11.59 4.11
CA ARG A 76 -44.52 -10.35 3.45
C ARG A 76 -45.28 -10.06 2.15
N CYS A 77 -45.53 -11.06 1.32
CA CYS A 77 -46.35 -10.88 0.11
C CYS A 77 -47.79 -10.55 0.49
N LEU A 78 -48.33 -11.22 1.52
CA LEU A 78 -49.68 -10.97 2.01
C LEU A 78 -49.85 -9.54 2.54
N GLN A 79 -48.92 -9.05 3.37
CA GLN A 79 -48.97 -7.68 3.92
C GLN A 79 -48.85 -6.58 2.87
N ASN A 80 -48.20 -6.87 1.74
CA ASN A 80 -47.97 -5.90 0.68
C ASN A 80 -48.93 -6.10 -0.51
N ASN A 81 -49.92 -6.99 -0.41
CA ASN A 81 -50.82 -7.37 -1.50
C ASN A 81 -50.08 -7.72 -2.80
N LEU A 82 -49.01 -8.52 -2.69
CA LEU A 82 -48.20 -8.96 -3.81
C LEU A 82 -48.48 -10.43 -4.14
N ASP A 83 -48.46 -10.74 -5.43
CA ASP A 83 -48.62 -12.12 -5.90
C ASP A 83 -47.42 -12.99 -5.48
N CYS A 84 -47.70 -14.07 -4.75
CA CYS A 84 -46.71 -14.94 -4.14
C CYS A 84 -46.55 -16.23 -4.95
N THR A 85 -45.89 -16.12 -6.10
CA THR A 85 -45.59 -17.28 -6.96
C THR A 85 -44.25 -17.92 -6.61
N ASP A 86 -44.19 -19.25 -6.53
CA ASP A 86 -42.92 -19.94 -6.38
C ASP A 86 -42.09 -19.82 -7.67
N SER A 87 -40.81 -19.50 -7.53
CA SER A 87 -39.91 -19.41 -8.68
C SER A 87 -39.84 -20.78 -9.39
N PRO A 88 -39.66 -20.91 -10.71
CA PRO A 88 -39.43 -22.20 -11.36
C PRO A 88 -38.05 -22.78 -10.98
N ARG A 89 -37.95 -24.08 -10.64
CA ARG A 89 -36.65 -24.70 -10.26
C ARG A 89 -35.79 -24.77 -11.50
N LYS A 90 -34.65 -24.08 -11.52
CA LYS A 90 -33.64 -24.28 -12.56
C LYS A 90 -33.19 -25.74 -12.41
N ARG A 91 -33.68 -26.62 -13.29
CA ARG A 91 -33.23 -28.02 -13.33
C ARG A 91 -31.72 -27.95 -13.50
N ARG A 92 -30.99 -28.47 -12.51
CA ARG A 92 -29.55 -28.66 -12.63
C ARG A 92 -29.43 -29.62 -13.79
N GLN A 93 -28.93 -29.15 -14.94
CA GLN A 93 -28.53 -30.04 -16.03
C GLN A 93 -27.43 -30.92 -15.42
N THR A 94 -27.83 -32.10 -14.95
CA THR A 94 -26.90 -33.19 -14.71
C THR A 94 -26.26 -33.45 -16.06
N ARG A 95 -24.96 -33.20 -16.17
CA ARG A 95 -24.17 -33.65 -17.31
C ARG A 95 -24.37 -35.17 -17.38
N ALA A 96 -25.21 -35.60 -18.30
CA ALA A 96 -25.36 -37.00 -18.64
C ALA A 96 -24.01 -37.47 -19.19
N LYS A 97 -23.41 -38.43 -18.50
CA LYS A 97 -22.28 -39.21 -18.93
C LYS A 97 -22.79 -40.09 -20.07
N GLU A 98 -22.36 -39.82 -21.30
CA GLU A 98 -22.65 -40.65 -22.47
C GLU A 98 -21.88 -41.97 -22.35
N GLU A 99 -22.55 -43.03 -21.92
CA GLU A 99 -22.16 -44.41 -22.16
C GLU A 99 -23.45 -45.21 -22.48
N ALA A 100 -23.49 -45.73 -23.71
CA ALA A 100 -24.24 -46.85 -24.30
C ALA A 100 -25.55 -47.35 -23.67
N HIS A 101 -26.60 -47.54 -24.50
CA HIS A 101 -27.18 -48.87 -24.76
C HIS A 101 -28.36 -48.85 -25.78
N THR A 102 -28.23 -49.72 -26.80
CA THR A 102 -29.21 -50.69 -27.36
C THR A 102 -30.70 -50.36 -27.53
N SER A 103 -31.16 -50.55 -28.79
CA SER A 103 -32.40 -51.21 -29.26
C SER A 103 -33.71 -51.08 -28.49
N ASP A 104 -34.73 -50.48 -29.11
CA ASP A 104 -35.94 -51.17 -29.63
C ASP A 104 -36.92 -50.15 -30.26
N GLY A 105 -37.49 -50.51 -31.42
CA GLY A 105 -38.41 -49.70 -32.27
C GLY A 105 -39.84 -49.56 -31.71
N PRO A 106 -40.87 -49.16 -32.52
CA PRO A 106 -40.96 -49.31 -33.98
C PRO A 106 -41.59 -48.11 -34.77
N ASP A 107 -41.69 -48.33 -36.09
CA ASP A 107 -42.60 -47.76 -37.09
C ASP A 107 -42.40 -46.30 -37.58
N ILE A 108 -41.87 -46.16 -38.81
CA ILE A 108 -42.56 -45.51 -39.95
C ILE A 108 -41.78 -45.79 -41.25
N GLU A 109 -42.57 -46.13 -42.27
CA GLU A 109 -42.24 -46.64 -43.60
C GLU A 109 -41.64 -45.60 -44.55
N ASP A 110 -41.03 -46.15 -45.62
CA ASP A 110 -40.83 -45.59 -46.96
C ASP A 110 -39.92 -44.35 -47.14
N TYR A 111 -38.74 -44.57 -47.71
CA TYR A 111 -38.44 -44.17 -49.09
C TYR A 111 -37.12 -44.81 -49.55
N ALA A 112 -37.17 -45.38 -50.75
CA ALA A 112 -36.16 -46.24 -51.35
C ALA A 112 -34.97 -45.50 -51.98
N SER A 113 -33.85 -46.25 -52.06
CA SER A 113 -32.77 -46.18 -53.06
C SER A 113 -31.82 -44.98 -53.01
N ASP A 114 -30.52 -45.20 -52.78
CA ASP A 114 -29.57 -45.48 -53.87
C ASP A 114 -28.16 -45.77 -53.32
N ASP A 115 -27.42 -46.50 -54.14
CA ASP A 115 -26.19 -47.24 -53.94
C ASP A 115 -24.93 -46.37 -53.74
N GLY A 116 -23.89 -46.94 -53.11
CA GLY A 116 -22.54 -46.34 -53.13
C GLY A 116 -21.71 -46.50 -51.87
N GLY A 117 -21.17 -47.69 -51.65
CA GLY A 117 -20.10 -47.93 -50.68
C GLY A 117 -18.75 -47.38 -51.15
N ILE A 118 -17.94 -46.84 -50.22
CA ILE A 118 -16.49 -46.77 -50.36
C ILE A 118 -15.84 -46.96 -48.98
N ASN A 119 -14.85 -47.84 -48.96
CA ASN A 119 -14.01 -48.27 -47.85
C ASN A 119 -13.36 -47.12 -47.05
N PHE A 120 -13.34 -47.31 -45.74
CA PHE A 120 -12.51 -46.59 -44.80
C PHE A 120 -11.26 -47.44 -44.55
N GLU A 121 -10.14 -47.07 -45.17
CA GLU A 121 -8.84 -47.67 -44.87
C GLU A 121 -7.92 -46.69 -44.13
N GLU A 122 -7.07 -47.33 -43.34
CA GLU A 122 -6.34 -46.84 -42.20
C GLU A 122 -5.23 -45.81 -42.52
N THR A 123 -4.92 -45.07 -41.48
CA THR A 123 -3.69 -44.30 -41.23
C THR A 123 -2.40 -44.90 -41.79
N PRO A 124 -1.45 -44.05 -42.23
CA PRO A 124 -0.03 -44.32 -42.05
C PRO A 124 0.67 -43.30 -41.14
N THR A 125 1.47 -43.88 -40.27
CA THR A 125 2.47 -43.32 -39.37
C THR A 125 3.53 -42.46 -40.06
N MET A 126 3.92 -41.36 -39.41
CA MET A 126 5.08 -40.52 -39.73
C MET A 126 6.39 -41.27 -39.50
N GLN A 127 7.17 -41.48 -40.57
CA GLN A 127 8.63 -41.59 -40.52
C GLN A 127 9.19 -41.56 -41.95
N SER A 128 9.67 -40.40 -42.42
CA SER A 128 10.66 -40.26 -43.51
C SER A 128 10.77 -38.79 -43.92
N ALA A 129 11.83 -38.11 -43.48
CA ALA A 129 12.36 -36.90 -44.13
C ALA A 129 13.75 -36.56 -43.58
N TYR A 130 14.74 -37.41 -43.85
CA TYR A 130 16.15 -37.02 -43.93
C TYR A 130 16.80 -38.02 -44.89
N ASN A 131 17.12 -37.54 -46.09
CA ASN A 131 18.23 -37.94 -46.97
C ASN A 131 17.88 -37.50 -48.40
N ASP A 132 18.29 -36.28 -48.75
CA ASP A 132 18.45 -35.85 -50.12
C ASP A 132 19.74 -35.03 -50.21
N LEU A 133 20.49 -35.26 -51.29
CA LEU A 133 21.77 -34.66 -51.70
C LEU A 133 23.03 -35.47 -51.37
N ASP A 134 23.19 -36.59 -52.09
CA ASP A 134 24.47 -36.99 -52.67
C ASP A 134 24.22 -37.90 -53.90
N GLY A 135 24.76 -37.52 -55.06
CA GLY A 135 24.86 -38.43 -56.21
C GLY A 135 24.71 -37.79 -57.58
N VAL A 136 25.80 -37.27 -58.14
CA VAL A 136 26.02 -37.30 -59.60
C VAL A 136 27.45 -37.77 -59.85
N ALA A 137 27.58 -39.07 -60.14
CA ALA A 137 28.77 -39.68 -60.70
C ALA A 137 28.77 -39.45 -62.22
N PHE A 138 29.88 -38.93 -62.75
CA PHE A 138 30.10 -38.84 -64.20
C PHE A 138 30.86 -40.08 -64.69
N ASN A 139 30.33 -40.67 -65.75
CA ASN A 139 30.92 -41.79 -66.48
C ASN A 139 32.24 -41.37 -67.15
N ALA A 140 33.27 -42.18 -66.95
CA ALA A 140 34.45 -42.23 -67.79
C ALA A 140 34.14 -43.15 -68.98
N ASP A 141 34.07 -42.55 -70.17
CA ASP A 141 34.33 -43.18 -71.48
C ASP A 141 33.80 -42.23 -72.56
N ASP A 142 34.52 -41.15 -72.82
CA ASP A 142 34.49 -40.48 -74.12
C ASP A 142 35.63 -39.48 -74.23
N ILE A 143 36.14 -39.32 -75.46
CA ILE A 143 37.16 -38.34 -75.90
C ILE A 143 38.61 -38.88 -75.92
N LEU A 144 38.85 -39.76 -76.89
CA LEU A 144 40.07 -39.72 -77.71
C LEU A 144 39.71 -39.16 -79.09
N SER A 145 40.08 -37.90 -79.36
CA SER A 145 40.37 -37.44 -80.72
C SER A 145 41.13 -36.12 -80.67
N LEU A 146 42.41 -36.22 -81.03
CA LEU A 146 43.31 -35.14 -81.36
C LEU A 146 42.80 -34.36 -82.59
N ASP A 147 43.06 -33.06 -82.57
CA ASP A 147 43.54 -32.22 -83.69
C ASP A 147 42.80 -30.88 -83.72
N ASN A 148 43.45 -29.82 -83.21
CA ASN A 148 43.81 -28.63 -83.99
C ASN A 148 44.41 -27.52 -83.11
N VAL A 149 45.48 -26.98 -83.66
CA VAL A 149 46.32 -25.85 -83.22
C VAL A 149 45.50 -24.54 -83.26
N ASP A 150 45.57 -23.69 -82.23
CA ASP A 150 46.32 -22.41 -82.24
C ASP A 150 46.07 -21.54 -81.00
N ASP A 151 47.03 -20.67 -80.70
CA ASP A 151 47.01 -19.52 -79.78
C ASP A 151 47.15 -19.76 -78.25
N GLY A 152 48.40 -20.04 -77.86
CA GLY A 152 49.19 -19.04 -77.14
C GLY A 152 48.64 -18.41 -75.85
N VAL A 153 48.28 -19.22 -74.84
CA VAL A 153 48.17 -18.73 -73.45
C VAL A 153 49.30 -19.32 -72.63
N ALA A 154 50.38 -18.56 -72.50
CA ALA A 154 51.47 -18.87 -71.59
C ALA A 154 50.93 -18.97 -70.15
N LEU A 155 50.79 -20.20 -69.66
CA LEU A 155 50.60 -20.49 -68.24
C LEU A 155 51.82 -19.95 -67.48
N ARG A 156 51.71 -18.71 -66.99
CA ARG A 156 52.60 -18.18 -65.96
C ARG A 156 52.41 -19.03 -64.72
N LEU A 157 53.28 -20.02 -64.54
CA LEU A 157 53.55 -20.62 -63.24
C LEU A 157 53.90 -19.48 -62.30
N HIS A 158 52.95 -19.11 -61.44
CA HIS A 158 53.19 -18.13 -60.39
C HIS A 158 54.37 -18.62 -59.57
N SER A 159 55.39 -17.76 -59.49
CA SER A 159 56.57 -17.99 -58.68
C SER A 159 56.12 -18.35 -57.26
N PRO A 160 56.73 -19.33 -56.58
CA PRO A 160 56.45 -19.63 -55.17
C PRO A 160 56.56 -18.40 -54.25
N PHE A 161 57.29 -17.38 -54.73
CA PHE A 161 57.44 -16.09 -54.05
C PHE A 161 56.13 -15.27 -54.02
N ASP A 162 55.31 -15.32 -55.08
CA ASP A 162 54.05 -14.58 -55.16
C ASP A 162 52.98 -15.20 -54.24
N GLN A 163 53.01 -16.53 -54.10
CA GLN A 163 52.11 -17.26 -53.20
C GLN A 163 52.44 -16.97 -51.72
N SER A 164 53.73 -16.81 -51.40
CA SER A 164 54.17 -16.41 -50.05
C SER A 164 53.73 -14.98 -49.70
N GLN A 165 53.76 -14.05 -50.65
CA GLN A 165 53.28 -12.68 -50.39
C GLN A 165 51.77 -12.62 -50.20
N ALA A 166 51.00 -13.36 -51.02
CA ALA A 166 49.55 -13.45 -50.85
C ALA A 166 49.15 -14.04 -49.48
N LEU A 167 49.87 -15.07 -49.01
CA LEU A 167 49.67 -15.66 -47.68
C LEU A 167 50.05 -14.69 -46.56
N GLN A 168 51.14 -13.95 -46.70
CA GLN A 168 51.54 -12.93 -45.71
C GLN A 168 50.52 -11.80 -45.62
N GLU A 169 49.95 -11.38 -46.75
CA GLU A 169 48.92 -10.34 -46.77
C GLU A 169 47.60 -10.83 -46.17
N GLU A 170 47.19 -12.07 -46.43
CA GLU A 170 45.98 -12.63 -45.81
C GLU A 170 46.18 -12.86 -44.30
N ASN A 171 47.37 -13.28 -43.86
CA ASN A 171 47.67 -13.36 -42.43
C ASN A 171 47.61 -11.99 -41.76
N ARG A 172 48.15 -10.94 -42.38
CA ARG A 172 48.02 -9.57 -41.87
C ARG A 172 46.56 -9.14 -41.78
N ARG A 173 45.75 -9.45 -42.80
CA ARG A 173 44.30 -9.19 -42.80
C ARG A 173 43.56 -9.88 -41.66
N LEU A 174 43.94 -11.13 -41.37
CA LEU A 174 43.35 -11.90 -40.27
C LEU A 174 43.78 -11.36 -38.90
N GLU A 175 45.04 -10.95 -38.73
CA GLU A 175 45.53 -10.28 -37.51
C GLU A 175 44.81 -8.95 -37.27
N ASP A 176 44.59 -8.15 -38.31
CA ASP A 176 43.80 -6.91 -38.22
C ASP A 176 42.36 -7.18 -37.80
N LYS A 177 41.75 -8.24 -38.35
CA LYS A 177 40.39 -8.66 -37.98
C LYS A 177 40.33 -9.16 -36.53
N ALA A 178 41.36 -9.89 -36.08
CA ALA A 178 41.47 -10.36 -34.69
C ALA A 178 41.59 -9.17 -33.72
N ARG A 179 42.44 -8.18 -34.02
CA ARG A 179 42.55 -6.95 -33.23
C ARG A 179 41.24 -6.17 -33.16
N GLY A 180 40.50 -6.11 -34.27
CA GLY A 180 39.17 -5.49 -34.31
C GLY A 180 38.15 -6.21 -33.42
N LEU A 181 38.17 -7.54 -33.40
CA LEU A 181 37.31 -8.35 -32.53
C LEU A 181 37.72 -8.24 -31.06
N GLU A 182 39.02 -8.20 -30.74
CA GLU A 182 39.51 -7.98 -29.38
C GLU A 182 39.09 -6.60 -28.86
N ALA A 183 39.15 -5.55 -29.68
CA ALA A 183 38.66 -4.22 -29.33
C ALA A 183 37.14 -4.22 -29.09
N GLN A 184 36.36 -4.97 -29.87
CA GLN A 184 34.92 -5.14 -29.65
C GLN A 184 34.61 -5.91 -28.37
N VAL A 185 35.34 -6.99 -28.07
CA VAL A 185 35.21 -7.75 -26.82
C VAL A 185 35.59 -6.88 -25.63
N TRP A 186 36.68 -6.12 -25.73
CA TRP A 186 37.09 -5.17 -24.70
C TRP A 186 36.05 -4.07 -24.48
N TYR A 187 35.48 -3.51 -25.56
CA TYR A 187 34.39 -2.53 -25.49
C TYR A 187 33.13 -3.11 -24.84
N LEU A 188 32.74 -4.34 -25.21
CA LEU A 188 31.60 -5.05 -24.61
C LEU A 188 31.85 -5.39 -23.14
N ASN A 189 33.05 -5.85 -22.77
CA ASN A 189 33.42 -6.09 -21.38
C ASN A 189 33.46 -4.79 -20.58
N THR A 190 33.90 -3.68 -21.18
CA THR A 190 33.85 -2.35 -20.56
C THR A 190 32.40 -1.89 -20.39
N GLN A 191 31.52 -2.16 -21.36
CA GLN A 191 30.07 -1.89 -21.24
C GLN A 191 29.40 -2.80 -20.21
N ILE A 192 29.79 -4.07 -20.10
CA ILE A 192 29.29 -5.01 -19.08
C ILE A 192 29.80 -4.58 -17.71
N GLN A 193 31.06 -4.19 -17.56
CA GLN A 193 31.56 -3.63 -16.32
C GLN A 193 30.89 -2.29 -16.02
N HIS A 194 30.65 -1.42 -17.00
CA HIS A 194 29.96 -0.16 -16.78
C HIS A 194 28.48 -0.37 -16.45
N GLN A 195 27.82 -1.37 -17.04
CA GLN A 195 26.45 -1.80 -16.70
C GLN A 195 26.40 -2.50 -15.34
N GLN A 196 27.36 -3.35 -14.99
CA GLN A 196 27.48 -3.91 -13.65
C GLN A 196 27.74 -2.81 -12.63
N THR A 197 28.56 -1.81 -12.96
CA THR A 197 28.84 -0.65 -12.10
C THR A 197 27.64 0.30 -12.04
N THR A 198 26.86 0.50 -13.10
CA THR A 198 25.66 1.36 -13.09
C THR A 198 24.39 0.68 -12.58
N LEU A 199 24.25 -0.65 -12.74
CA LEU A 199 23.22 -1.45 -12.06
C LEU A 199 23.54 -1.66 -10.57
N PHE A 200 24.81 -1.60 -10.14
CA PHE A 200 25.19 -1.63 -8.72
C PHE A 200 25.30 -0.25 -8.04
N MET A 201 25.53 0.85 -8.76
CA MET A 201 25.77 2.18 -8.16
C MET A 201 24.63 3.20 -8.32
N GLY A 202 23.50 2.80 -8.88
CA GLY A 202 22.26 3.58 -8.83
C GLY A 202 21.58 3.52 -7.46
N GLY A 203 22.19 4.10 -6.42
CA GLY A 203 21.56 4.32 -5.12
C GLY A 203 21.15 3.07 -4.33
N GLN A 204 21.81 1.94 -4.58
CA GLN A 204 21.58 0.71 -3.83
C GLN A 204 22.06 0.93 -2.39
N MET A 205 21.22 0.58 -1.40
CA MET A 205 21.65 0.46 -0.02
C MET A 205 22.93 -0.40 0.05
N ASP A 206 23.74 -0.22 1.10
CA ASP A 206 24.93 -1.01 1.41
C ASP A 206 24.61 -2.51 1.64
N VAL A 207 24.14 -3.21 0.60
CA VAL A 207 23.67 -4.59 0.71
C VAL A 207 24.86 -5.54 0.49
N SER A 208 25.03 -6.43 1.45
CA SER A 208 25.97 -7.54 1.33
C SER A 208 25.39 -8.60 0.40
N VAL A 209 26.16 -9.05 -0.59
CA VAL A 209 25.71 -10.02 -1.62
C VAL A 209 26.70 -11.18 -1.71
N SER A 210 26.17 -12.41 -1.79
CA SER A 210 26.93 -13.64 -2.01
C SER A 210 26.19 -14.62 -2.93
N VAL A 211 26.93 -15.41 -3.69
CA VAL A 211 26.44 -16.41 -4.65
C VAL A 211 26.92 -17.79 -4.22
N TRP A 212 26.01 -18.74 -4.15
CA TRP A 212 26.25 -20.08 -3.61
C TRP A 212 25.87 -21.15 -4.62
N ALA A 213 26.75 -22.11 -4.89
CA ALA A 213 26.45 -23.28 -5.69
C ALA A 213 25.60 -24.26 -4.90
N ALA A 214 24.49 -24.71 -5.50
CA ALA A 214 23.64 -25.73 -4.92
C ALA A 214 24.41 -27.06 -4.80
N ASN A 215 24.29 -27.70 -3.65
CA ASN A 215 24.93 -28.96 -3.32
C ASN A 215 23.85 -29.96 -2.87
N ALA A 216 24.01 -31.24 -3.23
CA ALA A 216 23.03 -32.29 -2.94
C ALA A 216 22.78 -32.47 -1.44
N ASN A 217 23.78 -32.21 -0.60
CA ASN A 217 23.70 -32.34 0.86
C ASN A 217 23.10 -31.11 1.55
N SER A 218 22.51 -30.16 0.79
CA SER A 218 22.03 -28.86 1.28
C SER A 218 23.12 -27.93 1.87
N ASP A 219 24.38 -28.34 1.86
CA ASP A 219 25.51 -27.52 2.29
C ASP A 219 26.15 -26.83 1.08
N HIS A 220 25.53 -25.72 0.68
CA HIS A 220 25.87 -24.96 -0.51
C HIS A 220 27.24 -24.29 -0.38
N LEU A 221 28.00 -24.25 -1.48
CA LEU A 221 29.37 -23.74 -1.53
C LEU A 221 29.39 -22.29 -2.00
N LEU A 222 30.12 -21.42 -1.31
CA LEU A 222 30.30 -20.04 -1.72
C LEU A 222 31.13 -19.99 -3.01
N VAL A 223 30.58 -19.38 -4.06
CA VAL A 223 31.23 -19.23 -5.37
C VAL A 223 31.76 -17.81 -5.55
N GLU A 224 30.96 -16.82 -5.16
CA GLU A 224 31.28 -15.41 -5.38
C GLU A 224 30.68 -14.57 -4.25
N PHE A 225 31.32 -13.44 -3.93
CA PHE A 225 30.83 -12.50 -2.92
C PHE A 225 31.34 -11.09 -3.18
N ASN A 226 30.61 -10.09 -2.68
CA ASN A 226 31.06 -8.70 -2.74
C ASN A 226 31.86 -8.28 -1.50
N GLU A 227 32.56 -7.15 -1.61
CA GLU A 227 33.40 -6.62 -0.52
C GLU A 227 32.62 -6.33 0.77
N LYS A 228 31.35 -5.95 0.66
CA LYS A 228 30.48 -5.71 1.82
C LYS A 228 30.16 -7.00 2.56
N PHE A 229 29.93 -8.11 1.85
CA PHE A 229 29.79 -9.43 2.47
C PHE A 229 31.05 -9.83 3.22
N ARG A 230 32.22 -9.65 2.61
CA ARG A 230 33.51 -9.90 3.26
C ARG A 230 33.65 -9.09 4.56
N SER A 231 33.46 -7.77 4.47
CA SER A 231 33.56 -6.84 5.60
C SER A 231 32.57 -7.17 6.73
N MET A 232 31.31 -7.48 6.37
CA MET A 232 30.26 -7.81 7.35
C MET A 232 30.54 -9.11 8.11
N CYS A 233 31.03 -10.14 7.42
CA CYS A 233 31.30 -11.44 8.03
C CYS A 233 32.69 -11.49 8.71
N GLY A 234 33.61 -10.60 8.33
CA GLY A 234 34.95 -10.49 8.91
C GLY A 234 35.94 -11.57 8.47
N TRP A 235 35.60 -12.40 7.48
CA TRP A 235 36.47 -13.46 6.96
C TRP A 235 37.41 -12.90 5.90
N THR A 236 38.62 -13.46 5.78
CA THR A 236 39.54 -13.08 4.70
C THR A 236 39.09 -13.65 3.36
N THR A 237 39.58 -13.07 2.26
CA THR A 237 39.28 -13.59 0.91
C THR A 237 39.74 -15.04 0.77
N GLU A 238 40.89 -15.42 1.33
CA GLU A 238 41.38 -16.80 1.27
C GLU A 238 40.44 -17.76 2.00
N GLN A 239 39.94 -17.37 3.19
CA GLN A 239 39.01 -18.19 3.97
C GLN A 239 37.64 -18.35 3.30
N LEU A 240 37.15 -17.30 2.64
CA LEU A 240 35.89 -17.37 1.89
C LEU A 240 36.03 -18.13 0.58
N SER A 241 37.23 -18.14 -0.01
CA SER A 241 37.50 -18.89 -1.25
C SER A 241 37.77 -20.38 -1.00
N SER A 242 38.03 -20.79 0.25
CA SER A 242 38.34 -22.17 0.62
C SER A 242 37.11 -22.96 1.03
N ASP A 243 36.45 -23.64 0.07
CA ASP A 243 35.29 -24.52 0.27
C ASP A 243 34.32 -24.03 1.36
N PHE A 244 34.00 -22.73 1.33
CA PHE A 244 33.24 -22.10 2.39
C PHE A 244 31.77 -22.47 2.23
N THR A 245 31.22 -23.18 3.21
CA THR A 245 29.86 -23.73 3.12
C THR A 245 28.85 -22.90 3.89
N ILE A 246 27.58 -22.96 3.47
CA ILE A 246 26.52 -22.14 4.07
C ILE A 246 26.26 -22.50 5.54
N SER A 247 26.49 -23.76 5.94
CA SER A 247 26.42 -24.18 7.35
C SER A 247 27.48 -23.54 8.23
N ARG A 248 28.60 -23.08 7.66
CA ARG A 248 29.59 -22.26 8.40
C ARG A 248 29.10 -20.84 8.63
N LEU A 249 28.23 -20.33 7.76
CA LEU A 249 27.70 -18.98 7.83
C LEU A 249 26.52 -18.85 8.79
N PHE A 250 25.58 -19.81 8.77
CA PHE A 250 24.36 -19.76 9.59
C PHE A 250 24.37 -20.84 10.68
N CYS A 251 23.99 -20.48 11.90
CA CYS A 251 23.96 -21.41 13.03
C CYS A 251 22.77 -22.38 13.05
N GLU A 252 21.72 -22.12 12.27
CA GLU A 252 20.51 -22.93 12.24
C GLU A 252 20.33 -23.59 10.88
N SER A 253 19.84 -24.84 10.86
CA SER A 253 19.54 -25.51 9.60
C SER A 253 18.42 -24.74 8.88
N THR A 254 18.73 -24.13 7.74
CA THR A 254 17.76 -23.45 6.89
C THR A 254 16.92 -24.49 6.13
N GLN A 255 15.99 -25.16 6.82
CA GLN A 255 15.16 -26.24 6.26
C GLN A 255 14.31 -25.82 5.03
N SER A 256 14.22 -24.53 4.74
CA SER A 256 13.84 -24.02 3.42
C SER A 256 14.79 -22.90 2.98
N PHE A 257 15.30 -22.98 1.75
CA PHE A 257 16.39 -22.13 1.27
C PHE A 257 15.94 -20.99 0.34
N THR A 258 14.70 -20.51 0.47
CA THR A 258 14.14 -19.47 -0.42
C THR A 258 13.36 -18.43 0.37
N GLY A 259 13.36 -17.18 -0.11
CA GLY A 259 12.58 -16.06 0.45
C GLY A 259 13.31 -15.23 1.50
N LEU A 260 12.59 -14.27 2.09
CA LEU A 260 13.08 -13.36 3.13
C LEU A 260 12.97 -14.00 4.52
N LYS A 261 14.06 -14.02 5.28
CA LYS A 261 14.15 -14.63 6.61
C LYS A 261 15.03 -13.82 7.56
N ALA A 262 14.68 -13.82 8.84
CA ALA A 262 15.63 -13.47 9.89
C ALA A 262 16.57 -14.66 10.12
N ALA A 263 17.87 -14.41 10.24
CA ALA A 263 18.88 -15.42 10.48
C ALA A 263 19.99 -14.88 11.38
N ARG A 264 20.77 -15.76 11.98
CA ARG A 264 21.97 -15.41 12.75
C ARG A 264 23.21 -15.83 11.98
N LEU A 265 24.01 -14.84 11.60
CA LEU A 265 25.25 -15.00 10.84
C LEU A 265 26.44 -15.11 11.79
N LYS A 266 27.27 -16.14 11.62
CA LYS A 266 28.51 -16.34 12.36
C LYS A 266 29.67 -15.61 11.68
N LYS A 267 30.29 -14.68 12.40
CA LYS A 267 31.47 -13.94 11.95
C LYS A 267 32.76 -14.75 12.17
N ALA A 268 33.84 -14.29 11.54
CA ALA A 268 35.16 -14.92 11.65
C ALA A 268 35.71 -14.95 13.09
N ASP A 269 35.38 -13.95 13.90
CA ASP A 269 35.72 -13.88 15.32
C ASP A 269 34.85 -14.79 16.22
N GLY A 270 33.91 -15.53 15.64
CA GLY A 270 32.96 -16.38 16.34
C GLY A 270 31.75 -15.64 16.91
N SER A 271 31.67 -14.31 16.77
CA SER A 271 30.50 -13.54 17.18
C SER A 271 29.32 -13.79 16.24
N MET A 272 28.11 -13.53 16.74
CA MET A 272 26.87 -13.71 16.01
C MET A 272 26.28 -12.34 15.66
N ALA A 273 25.85 -12.17 14.41
CA ALA A 273 25.08 -11.01 13.97
C ALA A 273 23.69 -11.43 13.53
N ASP A 274 22.68 -10.75 14.04
CA ASP A 274 21.31 -10.93 13.55
C ASP A 274 21.16 -10.18 12.22
N VAL A 275 20.66 -10.87 11.20
CA VAL A 275 20.56 -10.37 9.83
C VAL A 275 19.21 -10.72 9.23
N PHE A 276 18.76 -9.92 8.27
CA PHE A 276 17.74 -10.33 7.31
C PHE A 276 18.42 -10.84 6.06
N VAL A 277 18.02 -12.02 5.60
CA VAL A 277 18.54 -12.66 4.40
C VAL A 277 17.40 -12.86 3.42
N ASN A 278 17.55 -12.36 2.20
CA ASN A 278 16.67 -12.72 1.09
C ASN A 278 17.39 -13.67 0.14
N ILE A 279 16.81 -14.85 -0.07
CA ILE A 279 17.43 -15.92 -0.84
C ILE A 279 16.70 -16.14 -2.16
N TYR A 280 17.42 -15.99 -3.28
CA TYR A 280 16.92 -16.14 -4.63
C TYR A 280 17.52 -17.39 -5.29
N PRO A 281 16.72 -18.42 -5.62
CA PRO A 281 17.22 -19.57 -6.37
C PRO A 281 17.39 -19.24 -7.86
N VAL A 282 18.54 -19.59 -8.42
CA VAL A 282 18.81 -19.55 -9.86
C VAL A 282 18.76 -20.98 -10.38
N ASN A 283 17.66 -21.31 -11.06
CA ASN A 283 17.40 -22.66 -11.54
C ASN A 283 18.08 -22.95 -12.88
N ASN A 284 18.48 -24.20 -13.09
CA ASN A 284 18.90 -24.70 -14.40
C ASN A 284 17.68 -24.94 -15.32
N SER A 285 17.94 -25.40 -16.55
CA SER A 285 16.90 -25.73 -17.55
C SER A 285 15.90 -26.81 -17.10
N ARG A 286 16.25 -27.60 -16.08
CA ARG A 286 15.37 -28.61 -15.47
C ARG A 286 14.61 -28.08 -14.26
N SER A 287 14.60 -26.76 -14.04
CA SER A 287 13.98 -26.10 -12.89
C SER A 287 14.56 -26.53 -11.53
N GLN A 288 15.78 -27.08 -11.50
CA GLN A 288 16.48 -27.40 -10.27
C GLN A 288 17.41 -26.24 -9.90
N PRO A 289 17.48 -25.82 -8.62
CA PRO A 289 18.37 -24.74 -8.20
C PRO A 289 19.82 -25.15 -8.47
N LYS A 290 20.51 -24.34 -9.27
CA LYS A 290 21.94 -24.49 -9.56
C LYS A 290 22.76 -23.54 -8.68
N TYR A 291 22.25 -22.34 -8.46
CA TYR A 291 22.84 -21.35 -7.56
C TYR A 291 21.80 -20.71 -6.66
N TYR A 292 22.25 -20.09 -5.58
CA TYR A 292 21.46 -19.22 -4.72
C TYR A 292 22.17 -17.87 -4.60
N ILE A 293 21.42 -16.78 -4.77
CA ILE A 293 21.90 -15.43 -4.52
C ILE A 293 21.33 -14.99 -3.18
N LEU A 294 22.20 -14.59 -2.27
CA LEU A 294 21.84 -14.13 -0.92
C LEU A 294 22.07 -12.63 -0.83
N HIS A 295 21.00 -11.89 -0.52
CA HIS A 295 21.08 -10.49 -0.11
C HIS A 295 20.98 -10.43 1.41
N ILE A 296 22.02 -9.92 2.07
CA ILE A 296 22.12 -9.88 3.52
C ILE A 296 22.11 -8.43 4.01
N LEU A 297 21.22 -8.16 4.95
CA LEU A 297 21.02 -6.87 5.59
C LEU A 297 21.25 -7.01 7.10
N PRO A 298 22.18 -6.26 7.70
CA PRO A 298 22.37 -6.29 9.15
C PRO A 298 21.10 -5.80 9.86
N MET A 299 20.64 -6.51 10.89
CA MET A 299 19.70 -5.92 11.85
C MET A 299 20.48 -4.90 12.68
N ILE A 300 20.21 -3.62 12.45
CA ILE A 300 20.76 -2.56 13.28
C ILE A 300 20.06 -2.67 14.64
N SER A 301 20.77 -3.18 15.65
CA SER A 301 20.31 -3.07 17.04
C SER A 301 20.33 -1.59 17.43
N ILE A 302 19.15 -1.03 17.70
CA ILE A 302 18.97 0.37 18.11
C ILE A 302 19.75 0.66 19.42
N GLU A 303 20.09 -0.37 20.21
CA GLU A 303 20.82 -0.20 21.47
C GLU A 303 22.27 0.32 21.28
N SER A 304 22.93 0.03 20.15
CA SER A 304 24.32 0.48 19.94
C SER A 304 24.43 1.98 19.63
N ASP A 305 23.43 2.56 18.98
CA ASP A 305 23.37 4.01 18.74
C ASP A 305 22.95 4.79 19.98
N VAL A 306 22.15 4.18 20.87
CA VAL A 306 21.81 4.78 22.18
C VAL A 306 23.06 4.92 23.06
N ARG A 307 24.00 3.95 23.03
CA ARG A 307 25.28 4.06 23.77
C ARG A 307 26.23 5.10 23.17
N ARG A 308 26.27 5.24 21.83
CA ARG A 308 27.05 6.33 21.20
C ARG A 308 26.46 7.70 21.49
N MET A 309 25.14 7.82 21.58
CA MET A 309 24.48 9.06 22.00
C MET A 309 24.62 9.33 23.50
N SER A 310 24.69 8.32 24.38
CA SER A 310 24.91 8.56 25.82
C SER A 310 26.26 9.21 26.10
N VAL A 311 27.33 8.80 25.39
CA VAL A 311 28.66 9.41 25.52
C VAL A 311 28.67 10.88 25.08
N ILE A 312 27.90 11.23 24.05
CA ILE A 312 27.72 12.62 23.61
C ILE A 312 26.89 13.41 24.64
N THR A 313 25.90 12.76 25.27
CA THR A 313 25.05 13.37 26.30
C THR A 313 25.82 13.65 27.59
N ASP A 314 26.71 12.75 28.00
CA ASP A 314 27.57 12.93 29.18
C ASP A 314 28.61 14.04 28.96
N THR A 315 29.11 14.18 27.72
CA THR A 315 30.02 15.27 27.33
C THR A 315 29.30 16.63 27.34
N LEU A 316 28.04 16.68 26.90
CA LEU A 316 27.22 17.91 26.92
C LEU A 316 26.71 18.28 28.32
N LEU A 317 26.48 17.29 29.20
CA LEU A 317 26.16 17.51 30.61
C LEU A 317 27.35 18.08 31.39
N CYS A 318 28.58 17.68 31.04
CA CYS A 318 29.79 18.25 31.64
C CYS A 318 29.95 19.74 31.28
N VAL A 319 29.72 20.12 30.03
CA VAL A 319 29.78 21.53 29.56
C VAL A 319 28.65 22.39 30.17
N ARG A 320 27.46 21.79 30.40
CA ARG A 320 26.33 22.48 31.03
C ARG A 320 26.57 22.82 32.50
N ASN A 321 27.24 21.94 33.26
CA ASN A 321 27.53 22.20 34.68
C ASN A 321 28.62 23.25 34.88
N GLU A 322 29.50 23.44 33.90
CA GLU A 322 30.52 24.50 33.90
C GLU A 322 29.92 25.88 33.56
N LEU A 323 28.82 25.91 32.79
CA LEU A 323 28.09 27.14 32.43
C LEU A 323 27.05 27.58 33.48
N LEU A 324 26.54 26.67 34.32
CA LEU A 324 25.55 26.99 35.36
C LEU A 324 26.16 27.47 36.68
N GLY A 325 27.50 27.49 36.81
CA GLY A 325 28.21 28.01 37.99
C GLY A 325 28.35 29.54 38.07
N ARG A 326 27.67 30.32 37.21
CA ARG A 326 27.81 31.78 37.15
C ARG A 326 26.49 32.50 36.86
N VAL A 327 25.49 32.37 37.73
CA VAL A 327 24.41 33.37 37.83
C VAL A 327 23.90 33.42 39.28
N ASP A 328 24.48 34.32 40.09
CA ASP A 328 23.86 34.84 41.30
C ASP A 328 23.15 36.15 40.94
N LEU A 329 21.82 36.23 41.06
CA LEU A 329 21.09 37.32 41.75
C LEU A 329 19.56 37.20 41.55
N VAL A 330 18.84 37.50 42.63
CA VAL A 330 17.40 37.85 42.76
C VAL A 330 16.42 36.68 42.98
N THR A 331 16.19 36.37 44.26
CA THR A 331 14.88 35.94 44.78
C THR A 331 14.72 36.44 46.21
N ASP A 332 14.04 37.57 46.36
CA ASP A 332 13.27 37.91 47.55
C ASP A 332 11.78 37.84 47.15
N ILE A 333 10.92 37.49 48.11
CA ILE A 333 9.48 37.21 47.99
C ILE A 333 9.16 35.72 47.75
N PHE A 334 9.26 34.91 48.81
CA PHE A 334 8.15 34.13 49.38
C PHE A 334 8.68 33.29 50.55
N ASN A 335 8.77 33.92 51.73
CA ASN A 335 8.89 33.22 53.01
C ASN A 335 7.51 33.26 53.68
N GLY A 336 6.91 32.09 53.88
CA GLY A 336 5.64 31.97 54.61
C GLY A 336 5.13 30.54 54.71
N CYS A 337 5.61 29.82 55.72
CA CYS A 337 4.96 28.69 56.40
C CYS A 337 4.69 27.39 55.60
N PHE A 338 5.50 26.35 55.81
CA PHE A 338 5.24 25.29 56.80
C PHE A 338 6.40 24.28 56.82
N GLN A 339 6.83 23.92 58.04
CA GLN A 339 7.83 22.91 58.38
C GLN A 339 7.23 21.48 58.36
N SER A 340 8.12 20.48 58.48
CA SER A 340 7.93 19.02 58.71
C SER A 340 7.34 18.23 57.53
N ASP A 341 7.91 17.15 56.99
CA ASP A 341 8.83 16.16 57.56
C ASP A 341 9.75 15.55 56.47
N ALA A 342 11.01 15.29 56.86
CA ALA A 342 11.96 14.48 56.12
C ALA A 342 12.08 13.11 56.79
N HIS A 343 11.76 12.01 56.09
CA HIS A 343 12.28 10.68 56.43
C HIS A 343 12.24 9.70 55.24
N LEU A 344 13.42 9.09 55.03
CA LEU A 344 13.73 7.83 54.33
C LEU A 344 13.85 7.79 52.79
N PHE A 345 15.07 8.06 52.34
CA PHE A 345 15.75 7.30 51.29
C PHE A 345 16.50 6.10 51.92
N SER A 346 16.26 4.87 51.44
CA SER A 346 17.24 3.81 51.12
C SER A 346 16.68 2.40 51.29
N LEU A 347 16.83 1.59 50.23
CA LEU A 347 17.21 0.15 50.17
C LEU A 347 16.73 -0.41 48.82
N LEU A 348 17.57 -0.39 47.78
CA LEU A 348 18.44 -1.49 47.33
C LEU A 348 17.70 -2.80 46.98
N ALA A 349 17.63 -3.01 45.66
CA ALA A 349 17.82 -4.24 44.90
C ALA A 349 17.74 -5.59 45.64
N CYS A 350 16.78 -6.42 45.23
CA CYS A 350 17.01 -7.86 45.09
C CYS A 350 16.27 -8.41 43.86
N ARG A 351 17.07 -8.99 42.96
CA ARG A 351 16.65 -9.89 41.89
C ARG A 351 16.16 -11.20 42.53
N THR A 352 15.01 -11.70 42.09
CA THR A 352 14.76 -13.15 42.04
C THR A 352 14.00 -13.49 40.76
N SER A 353 14.72 -14.16 39.88
CA SER A 353 14.25 -14.89 38.72
C SER A 353 13.41 -16.10 39.14
N LEU A 354 12.18 -16.21 38.65
CA LEU A 354 11.41 -17.44 38.67
C LEU A 354 10.80 -17.67 37.29
N SER A 355 11.37 -18.65 36.60
CA SER A 355 10.91 -19.17 35.31
C SER A 355 9.67 -20.04 35.50
N ILE A 356 8.59 -19.74 34.78
CA ILE A 356 7.42 -20.63 34.63
C ILE A 356 7.15 -20.75 33.12
N PRO A 357 6.93 -21.96 32.58
CA PRO A 357 6.76 -22.18 31.14
C PRO A 357 5.34 -21.76 30.67
N PRO A 358 5.17 -21.36 29.39
CA PRO A 358 3.87 -20.94 28.90
C PRO A 358 3.00 -22.17 28.58
N GLN A 359 1.87 -22.29 29.28
CA GLN A 359 0.77 -23.15 28.84
C GLN A 359 -0.12 -22.38 27.86
N SER A 360 -0.37 -23.02 26.73
CA SER A 360 -1.25 -22.62 25.65
C SER A 360 -2.67 -22.34 26.12
N VAL A 361 -3.17 -21.11 25.94
CA VAL A 361 -4.58 -20.79 26.01
C VAL A 361 -5.00 -20.19 24.68
N ALA A 362 -5.78 -20.96 23.92
CA ALA A 362 -6.48 -20.48 22.74
C ALA A 362 -7.65 -19.60 23.18
N LEU A 363 -7.59 -18.29 22.90
CA LEU A 363 -8.69 -17.37 23.12
C LEU A 363 -9.36 -17.05 21.78
N HIS A 364 -10.54 -17.61 21.58
CA HIS A 364 -11.46 -17.25 20.51
C HIS A 364 -12.17 -15.94 20.86
N VAL A 365 -11.81 -14.83 20.21
CA VAL A 365 -12.53 -13.55 20.35
C VAL A 365 -13.61 -13.45 19.26
N LEU A 366 -14.86 -13.61 19.68
CA LEU A 366 -16.05 -13.25 18.91
C LEU A 366 -16.32 -11.75 19.11
N LEU A 367 -16.15 -10.94 18.07
CA LEU A 367 -16.59 -9.54 18.08
C LEU A 367 -18.11 -9.47 17.84
N CYS A 368 -18.85 -9.18 18.91
CA CYS A 368 -20.25 -8.78 18.85
C CYS A 368 -20.37 -7.35 18.31
N ASN A 369 -21.14 -7.21 17.24
CA ASN A 369 -21.46 -5.95 16.58
C ASN A 369 -22.71 -5.35 17.23
N ASN A 370 -22.55 -4.27 18.02
CA ASN A 370 -23.66 -3.53 18.62
C ASN A 370 -23.74 -2.14 17.98
N ASN A 371 -24.60 -2.00 16.97
CA ASN A 371 -25.04 -0.72 16.43
C ASN A 371 -26.55 -0.65 16.58
N ASN A 372 -27.03 0.12 17.55
CA ASN A 372 -28.39 0.65 17.55
C ASN A 372 -28.38 2.08 18.09
N HIS A 373 -29.12 2.94 17.39
CA HIS A 373 -29.43 4.34 17.64
C HIS A 373 -28.41 5.40 17.21
N THR A 374 -28.59 5.93 16.00
CA THR A 374 -28.80 7.38 15.82
C THR A 374 -29.86 7.63 14.74
N ASN A 375 -30.72 8.61 15.04
CA ASN A 375 -31.92 8.97 14.28
C ASN A 375 -31.61 9.87 13.07
N THR A 376 -32.54 9.77 12.13
CA THR A 376 -32.88 10.60 10.97
C THR A 376 -32.59 12.11 11.07
N LEU A 377 -31.69 12.61 10.22
CA LEU A 377 -31.78 13.88 9.46
C LEU A 377 -30.48 14.09 8.63
N HIS A 378 -30.40 13.56 7.41
CA HIS A 378 -29.47 14.01 6.34
C HIS A 378 -29.68 13.22 5.02
N ASP A 379 -30.83 13.40 4.37
CA ASP A 379 -31.13 12.68 3.12
C ASP A 379 -30.65 13.39 1.83
N ARG A 380 -30.27 14.68 1.88
CA ARG A 380 -29.80 15.40 0.66
C ARG A 380 -28.31 15.18 0.34
N ASP A 381 -27.45 15.03 1.35
CA ASP A 381 -25.99 14.83 1.12
C ASP A 381 -25.59 13.39 0.79
N ASN A 382 -26.44 12.42 1.12
CA ASN A 382 -26.18 11.01 0.81
C ASN A 382 -26.17 10.70 -0.70
N SER A 383 -26.77 11.55 -1.55
CA SER A 383 -26.76 11.37 -3.01
C SER A 383 -25.39 11.61 -3.62
N LEU A 384 -24.71 12.69 -3.23
CA LEU A 384 -23.32 12.98 -3.65
C LEU A 384 -22.37 11.92 -3.13
N ARG A 385 -22.48 11.53 -1.86
CA ARG A 385 -21.69 10.46 -1.26
C ARG A 385 -21.90 9.13 -2.00
N LYS A 386 -23.14 8.73 -2.32
CA LYS A 386 -23.42 7.53 -3.12
C LYS A 386 -22.93 7.63 -4.56
N LYS A 387 -22.91 8.83 -5.15
CA LYS A 387 -22.36 9.06 -6.50
C LYS A 387 -20.84 8.99 -6.51
N MET A 388 -20.15 9.57 -5.51
CA MET A 388 -18.68 9.55 -5.39
C MET A 388 -18.15 8.21 -4.91
N ILE A 389 -18.73 7.61 -3.86
CA ILE A 389 -18.49 6.22 -3.50
C ILE A 389 -18.87 5.34 -4.69
N GLY A 390 -19.93 5.65 -5.43
CA GLY A 390 -20.29 4.96 -6.66
C GLY A 390 -19.25 5.11 -7.77
N MET A 391 -18.57 6.25 -7.92
CA MET A 391 -17.51 6.45 -8.92
C MET A 391 -16.21 5.75 -8.52
N ALA A 392 -15.77 5.89 -7.27
CA ALA A 392 -14.62 5.15 -6.72
C ALA A 392 -14.87 3.64 -6.68
N SER A 393 -16.08 3.22 -6.28
CA SER A 393 -16.50 1.81 -6.28
C SER A 393 -16.77 1.29 -7.69
N ARG A 394 -17.22 2.11 -8.66
CA ARG A 394 -17.29 1.71 -10.08
C ARG A 394 -15.92 1.65 -10.73
N SER A 395 -14.90 2.32 -10.18
CA SER A 395 -13.50 2.15 -10.55
C SER A 395 -12.99 0.81 -10.01
N ARG A 396 -13.16 0.54 -8.70
CA ARG A 396 -12.82 -0.74 -8.06
C ARG A 396 -13.61 -1.95 -8.58
N ASP A 397 -14.90 -1.80 -8.83
CA ASP A 397 -15.78 -2.83 -9.41
C ASP A 397 -15.50 -3.00 -10.90
N ARG A 398 -15.07 -1.97 -11.64
CA ARG A 398 -14.57 -2.17 -13.02
C ARG A 398 -13.27 -2.94 -13.01
N CYS A 399 -12.39 -2.74 -12.04
CA CYS A 399 -11.18 -3.54 -11.90
C CYS A 399 -11.52 -4.99 -11.50
N SER A 400 -12.38 -5.20 -10.50
CA SER A 400 -12.78 -6.53 -10.01
C SER A 400 -13.70 -7.29 -10.98
N LYS A 401 -14.54 -6.60 -11.76
CA LYS A 401 -15.31 -7.18 -12.86
C LYS A 401 -14.51 -7.27 -14.15
N ALA A 402 -13.49 -6.45 -14.43
CA ALA A 402 -12.53 -6.73 -15.50
C ALA A 402 -11.69 -7.97 -15.15
N PHE A 403 -11.35 -8.15 -13.88
CA PHE A 403 -10.68 -9.34 -13.35
C PHE A 403 -11.53 -10.61 -13.51
N ASN A 404 -12.86 -10.51 -13.40
CA ASN A 404 -13.78 -11.66 -13.51
C ASN A 404 -14.56 -11.79 -14.84
N ALA A 405 -14.62 -10.74 -15.67
CA ALA A 405 -15.39 -10.69 -16.92
C ALA A 405 -14.52 -10.57 -18.18
N GLN A 406 -13.18 -10.61 -18.07
CA GLN A 406 -12.34 -10.99 -19.19
C GLN A 406 -12.50 -12.49 -19.46
N GLY A 407 -13.43 -12.80 -20.37
CA GLY A 407 -13.74 -14.15 -20.82
C GLY A 407 -12.49 -14.91 -21.27
N THR A 408 -12.39 -16.16 -20.82
CA THR A 408 -11.90 -17.39 -21.50
C THR A 408 -10.62 -17.39 -22.37
N HIS A 409 -9.95 -16.28 -22.66
CA HIS A 409 -8.63 -16.23 -23.29
C HIS A 409 -7.52 -16.14 -22.24
N LYS A 410 -7.50 -17.10 -21.32
CA LYS A 410 -6.48 -17.26 -20.26
C LYS A 410 -5.12 -17.67 -20.87
N LYS A 411 -4.33 -16.72 -21.39
CA LYS A 411 -2.93 -16.97 -21.81
C LYS A 411 -1.89 -16.07 -21.15
N LEU A 412 -2.29 -15.07 -20.37
CA LEU A 412 -1.40 -14.08 -19.79
C LEU A 412 -1.94 -13.67 -18.41
N ARG A 413 -1.24 -14.04 -17.33
CA ARG A 413 -1.50 -13.55 -15.97
C ARG A 413 -0.42 -12.55 -15.63
N ILE A 414 -0.82 -11.34 -15.25
CA ILE A 414 0.06 -10.33 -14.68
C ILE A 414 -0.27 -10.20 -13.20
N GLU A 415 0.75 -10.23 -12.36
CA GLU A 415 0.64 -9.96 -10.93
C GLU A 415 1.71 -8.93 -10.55
N ILE A 416 1.33 -8.00 -9.69
CA ILE A 416 2.23 -6.97 -9.18
C ILE A 416 2.40 -7.25 -7.70
N ASP A 417 3.58 -7.76 -7.34
CA ASP A 417 3.96 -7.88 -5.95
C ASP A 417 4.70 -6.60 -5.53
N THR A 418 4.04 -5.76 -4.74
CA THR A 418 4.60 -4.49 -4.26
C THR A 418 5.10 -4.67 -2.84
N VAL A 419 6.41 -4.53 -2.64
CA VAL A 419 6.96 -4.35 -1.31
C VAL A 419 6.94 -2.85 -1.03
N LYS A 420 6.08 -2.41 -0.11
CA LYS A 420 6.03 -1.00 0.32
C LYS A 420 7.33 -0.68 1.07
N THR A 421 8.33 -0.23 0.34
CA THR A 421 9.48 0.42 0.94
C THR A 421 9.13 1.87 1.25
N GLN A 422 9.81 2.44 2.23
CA GLN A 422 9.65 3.81 2.74
C GLN A 422 9.36 4.81 1.61
N ALA A 423 8.52 5.81 1.91
CA ALA A 423 7.80 6.76 1.02
C ALA A 423 8.53 7.38 -0.21
N GLU A 424 9.79 7.05 -0.42
CA GLU A 424 10.64 7.54 -1.50
C GLU A 424 10.65 6.59 -2.71
N ASN A 425 10.50 5.28 -2.52
CA ASN A 425 10.61 4.32 -3.61
C ASN A 425 9.49 3.26 -3.58
N LEU A 426 8.95 2.98 -4.76
CA LEU A 426 8.03 1.87 -4.98
C LEU A 426 8.76 0.77 -5.77
N VAL A 427 8.98 -0.36 -5.12
CA VAL A 427 9.66 -1.52 -5.69
C VAL A 427 8.74 -2.73 -5.78
N GLY A 428 8.97 -3.56 -6.78
CA GLY A 428 8.19 -4.77 -6.94
C GLY A 428 8.58 -5.57 -8.18
N PHE A 429 7.73 -6.54 -8.51
CA PHE A 429 7.89 -7.38 -9.70
C PHE A 429 6.60 -7.39 -10.51
N VAL A 430 6.75 -7.42 -11.83
CA VAL A 430 5.68 -7.81 -12.76
C VAL A 430 5.88 -9.28 -13.09
N ILE A 431 4.95 -10.12 -12.66
CA ILE A 431 4.98 -11.57 -12.93
C ILE A 431 4.20 -11.81 -14.21
N LEU A 432 4.85 -12.30 -15.26
CA LEU A 432 4.21 -12.63 -16.52
C LEU A 432 4.16 -14.15 -16.72
N THR A 433 2.96 -14.73 -16.75
CA THR A 433 2.78 -16.16 -17.06
C THR A 433 2.34 -16.36 -18.51
N LEU A 434 3.18 -17.01 -19.32
CA LEU A 434 2.92 -17.34 -20.72
C LEU A 434 2.70 -18.85 -20.88
N LYS A 435 1.60 -19.25 -21.53
CA LYS A 435 1.38 -20.66 -21.88
C LYS A 435 2.24 -21.12 -23.06
N ASN A 436 2.45 -20.23 -24.02
CA ASN A 436 3.21 -20.47 -25.24
C ASN A 436 4.18 -19.30 -25.42
N ALA A 437 5.30 -19.56 -26.08
CA ALA A 437 6.26 -18.52 -26.41
C ALA A 437 5.59 -17.41 -27.25
N LYS A 438 5.79 -16.14 -26.89
CA LYS A 438 5.17 -14.98 -27.56
C LYS A 438 6.22 -13.91 -27.88
N SER A 439 6.08 -13.26 -29.04
CA SER A 439 6.86 -12.06 -29.36
C SER A 439 6.29 -10.85 -28.58
N ILE A 440 7.04 -10.40 -27.58
CA ILE A 440 6.71 -9.23 -26.76
C ILE A 440 7.63 -8.10 -27.20
N GLY A 441 7.05 -6.99 -27.64
CA GLY A 441 7.80 -5.82 -28.10
C GLY A 441 8.29 -4.94 -26.95
N ALA A 442 7.47 -4.77 -25.91
CA ALA A 442 7.89 -4.11 -24.67
C ALA A 442 6.91 -4.44 -23.53
N ILE A 443 7.42 -4.41 -22.30
CA ILE A 443 6.62 -4.29 -21.08
C ILE A 443 6.99 -2.97 -20.44
N SER A 444 6.01 -2.09 -20.29
CA SER A 444 6.17 -0.83 -19.55
C SER A 444 5.24 -0.80 -18.34
N LEU A 445 5.65 -0.04 -17.33
CA LEU A 445 4.83 0.31 -16.18
C LEU A 445 4.61 1.81 -16.20
N ALA A 446 3.37 2.23 -15.99
CA ALA A 446 3.00 3.62 -15.77
C ALA A 446 2.43 3.77 -14.36
N LEU A 447 3.02 4.63 -13.55
CA LEU A 447 2.56 5.00 -12.23
C LEU A 447 1.93 6.40 -12.29
N GLU A 448 0.65 6.48 -11.95
CA GLU A 448 -0.15 7.70 -12.06
C GLU A 448 -0.77 8.02 -10.70
N GLY A 449 -0.72 9.29 -10.32
CA GLY A 449 -1.38 9.81 -9.12
C GLY A 449 -2.37 10.88 -9.52
N ASN A 450 -3.62 10.74 -9.11
CA ASN A 450 -4.70 11.66 -9.41
C ASN A 450 -5.32 12.19 -8.13
N LEU A 451 -5.44 13.50 -8.04
CA LEU A 451 -6.22 14.22 -7.04
C LEU A 451 -7.53 14.62 -7.70
N PHE A 452 -8.65 14.22 -7.09
CA PHE A 452 -9.98 14.66 -7.51
C PHE A 452 -10.69 15.29 -6.32
N THR A 453 -11.21 16.50 -6.48
CA THR A 453 -12.06 17.15 -5.49
C THR A 453 -13.35 17.64 -6.15
N GLN A 454 -14.47 17.56 -5.43
CA GLN A 454 -15.78 18.00 -5.88
C GLN A 454 -16.63 18.47 -4.71
N TRP A 455 -17.23 19.64 -4.83
CA TRP A 455 -18.13 20.21 -3.84
C TRP A 455 -19.23 21.03 -4.52
N LYS A 456 -20.23 21.44 -3.73
CA LYS A 456 -21.31 22.30 -4.19
C LYS A 456 -21.28 23.64 -3.46
N THR A 457 -21.43 24.72 -4.21
CA THR A 457 -21.56 26.07 -3.67
C THR A 457 -22.85 26.66 -4.24
N GLY A 458 -23.93 26.64 -3.45
CA GLY A 458 -25.27 26.92 -3.97
C GLY A 458 -25.75 25.82 -4.93
N ASP A 459 -26.19 26.21 -6.12
CA ASP A 459 -26.60 25.29 -7.18
C ASP A 459 -25.42 24.80 -8.05
N ASP A 460 -24.27 25.49 -7.96
CA ASP A 460 -23.10 25.16 -8.75
C ASP A 460 -22.31 23.99 -8.14
N THR A 461 -21.85 23.09 -8.99
CA THR A 461 -20.91 22.02 -8.61
C THR A 461 -19.54 22.35 -9.16
N LEU A 462 -18.59 22.59 -8.27
CA LEU A 462 -17.20 22.83 -8.61
C LEU A 462 -16.44 21.52 -8.46
N SER A 463 -15.56 21.21 -9.42
CA SER A 463 -14.68 20.05 -9.34
C SER A 463 -13.30 20.38 -9.87
N VAL A 464 -12.27 19.90 -9.18
CA VAL A 464 -10.87 20.02 -9.60
C VAL A 464 -10.32 18.60 -9.76
N GLU A 465 -9.80 18.30 -10.95
CA GLU A 465 -9.07 17.08 -11.22
C GLU A 465 -7.64 17.46 -11.59
N LYS A 466 -6.66 16.97 -10.85
CA LYS A 466 -5.24 17.28 -11.04
C LYS A 466 -4.43 15.99 -11.04
N GLN A 467 -3.67 15.78 -12.11
CA GLN A 467 -2.67 14.72 -12.15
C GLN A 467 -1.45 15.16 -11.35
N ILE A 468 -1.29 14.63 -10.14
CA ILE A 468 -0.21 14.95 -9.21
C ILE A 468 1.05 14.13 -9.49
N MET A 469 0.93 13.00 -10.19
CA MET A 469 2.08 12.20 -10.61
C MET A 469 1.81 11.47 -11.92
N SER A 470 2.83 11.40 -12.78
CA SER A 470 2.83 10.57 -13.97
C SER A 470 4.27 10.17 -14.29
N GLN A 471 4.58 8.89 -14.09
CA GLN A 471 5.89 8.33 -14.37
C GLN A 471 5.72 7.04 -15.17
N GLN A 472 6.55 6.85 -16.19
CA GLN A 472 6.52 5.63 -16.99
C GLN A 472 7.94 5.07 -17.14
N ILE A 473 8.08 3.76 -16.91
CA ILE A 473 9.34 3.03 -17.09
C ILE A 473 9.12 1.85 -18.03
N VAL A 474 10.14 1.49 -18.80
CA VAL A 474 10.15 0.27 -19.62
C VAL A 474 10.96 -0.77 -18.87
N ILE A 475 10.30 -1.81 -18.37
CA ILE A 475 10.92 -2.87 -17.56
C ILE A 475 11.43 -4.03 -18.41
N PHE A 476 10.91 -4.15 -19.64
CA PHE A 476 11.38 -5.11 -20.61
C PHE A 476 11.33 -4.48 -22.00
N ARG A 477 12.47 -4.46 -22.67
CA ARG A 477 12.58 -4.22 -24.11
C ARG A 477 13.49 -5.34 -24.63
N PRO A 478 13.03 -6.15 -25.59
CA PRO A 478 13.91 -7.14 -26.20
C PRO A 478 15.12 -6.40 -26.79
N GLY A 479 16.30 -7.00 -26.68
CA GLY A 479 17.51 -6.44 -27.31
C GLY A 479 17.24 -6.20 -28.79
N THR A 480 17.97 -5.26 -29.40
CA THR A 480 17.77 -4.85 -30.81
C THR A 480 17.98 -5.96 -31.85
N GLY A 481 18.29 -7.20 -31.43
CA GLY A 481 18.31 -8.38 -32.28
C GLY A 481 16.91 -8.79 -32.75
N GLU A 482 16.80 -9.21 -34.01
CA GLU A 482 15.53 -9.27 -34.73
C GLU A 482 14.45 -10.21 -34.16
N HIS A 483 14.77 -11.16 -33.28
CA HIS A 483 13.80 -12.20 -32.86
C HIS A 483 13.91 -12.63 -31.39
N GLN A 484 13.72 -11.71 -30.42
CA GLN A 484 13.53 -12.14 -29.03
C GLN A 484 12.07 -12.51 -28.78
N GLN A 485 11.78 -13.81 -28.88
CA GLN A 485 10.55 -14.42 -28.41
C GLN A 485 10.70 -14.67 -26.89
N VAL A 486 9.67 -14.35 -26.10
CA VAL A 486 9.65 -14.69 -24.67
C VAL A 486 9.03 -16.07 -24.56
N ASP A 487 9.76 -17.02 -23.99
CA ASP A 487 9.36 -18.42 -23.91
C ASP A 487 8.11 -18.65 -23.06
N ALA A 488 7.49 -19.83 -23.21
CA ALA A 488 6.46 -20.28 -22.29
C ALA A 488 7.05 -20.41 -20.87
N GLY A 489 6.28 -20.05 -19.85
CA GLY A 489 6.74 -20.10 -18.46
C GLY A 489 6.29 -18.90 -17.63
N VAL A 490 6.87 -18.77 -16.43
CA VAL A 490 6.66 -17.65 -15.52
C VAL A 490 7.91 -16.78 -15.54
N HIS A 491 7.75 -15.51 -15.87
CA HIS A 491 8.83 -14.54 -15.98
C HIS A 491 8.63 -13.43 -14.95
N TYR A 492 9.72 -12.97 -14.35
CA TYR A 492 9.70 -11.92 -13.32
C TYR A 492 10.46 -10.70 -13.84
N PHE A 493 9.78 -9.56 -13.88
CA PHE A 493 10.39 -8.29 -14.29
C PHE A 493 10.43 -7.35 -13.08
N PRO A 494 11.59 -7.18 -12.43
CA PRO A 494 11.71 -6.25 -11.33
C PRO A 494 11.49 -4.82 -11.81
N PHE A 495 10.95 -3.98 -10.94
CA PHE A 495 10.79 -2.57 -11.22
C PHE A 495 11.07 -1.70 -9.99
N HIS A 496 11.43 -0.45 -10.27
CA HIS A 496 11.73 0.56 -9.27
C HIS A 496 11.21 1.91 -9.76
N PHE A 497 10.25 2.50 -9.04
CA PHE A 497 9.81 3.87 -9.22
C PHE A 497 10.35 4.72 -8.08
N ASN A 498 10.98 5.85 -8.43
CA ASN A 498 11.31 6.89 -7.46
C ASN A 498 10.13 7.86 -7.36
N LEU A 499 9.53 7.94 -6.18
CA LEU A 499 8.36 8.78 -5.91
C LEU A 499 8.72 10.26 -5.75
N LYS A 500 10.02 10.61 -5.69
CA LYS A 500 10.50 12.00 -5.68
C LYS A 500 10.57 12.52 -7.12
N ARG A 501 9.84 13.60 -7.41
CA ARG A 501 9.84 14.26 -8.72
C ARG A 501 10.92 15.34 -8.82
N GLY A 502 12.13 14.96 -9.21
CA GLY A 502 13.23 15.91 -9.47
C GLY A 502 13.77 16.61 -8.22
N ASP A 503 14.47 17.73 -8.43
CA ASP A 503 15.14 18.52 -7.37
C ASP A 503 14.15 19.29 -6.49
N THR A 504 12.95 19.57 -6.99
CA THR A 504 11.85 20.10 -6.20
C THR A 504 11.23 18.94 -5.43
N ALA A 505 11.48 18.89 -4.13
CA ALA A 505 10.88 17.92 -3.20
C ALA A 505 9.37 18.16 -3.01
N GLU A 506 8.62 18.26 -4.11
CA GLU A 506 7.17 18.36 -4.11
C GLU A 506 6.62 17.03 -3.61
N LYS A 507 6.12 17.05 -2.38
CA LYS A 507 5.74 15.86 -1.62
C LYS A 507 4.44 15.32 -2.18
N LEU A 508 4.42 14.04 -2.53
CA LEU A 508 3.18 13.38 -2.90
C LEU A 508 2.25 13.28 -1.67
N PRO A 509 0.96 13.62 -1.80
CA PRO A 509 0.00 13.40 -0.73
C PRO A 509 -0.20 11.90 -0.49
N PRO A 510 -0.54 11.47 0.74
CA PRO A 510 -0.92 10.08 0.96
C PRO A 510 -2.23 9.76 0.22
N SER A 511 -2.45 8.48 -0.05
CA SER A 511 -3.76 8.02 -0.53
C SER A 511 -4.84 8.39 0.49
N TRP A 512 -5.87 9.05 0.01
CA TRP A 512 -6.91 9.63 0.84
C TRP A 512 -8.26 9.56 0.12
N SER A 513 -9.34 9.44 0.89
CA SER A 513 -10.70 9.53 0.36
C SER A 513 -11.60 10.15 1.42
N GLY A 514 -12.35 11.17 1.05
CA GLY A 514 -13.29 11.83 1.94
C GLY A 514 -14.53 12.33 1.22
N ARG A 515 -15.29 13.19 1.91
CA ARG A 515 -16.60 13.64 1.42
C ARG A 515 -16.52 14.41 0.11
N HIS A 516 -15.47 15.21 -0.07
CA HIS A 516 -15.34 16.12 -1.21
C HIS A 516 -14.19 15.76 -2.15
N GLY A 517 -13.63 14.55 -2.06
CA GLY A 517 -12.55 14.18 -2.97
C GLY A 517 -11.83 12.89 -2.60
N PHE A 518 -10.78 12.60 -3.36
CA PHE A 518 -9.84 11.53 -3.10
C PHE A 518 -8.47 11.79 -3.77
N VAL A 519 -7.46 11.09 -3.27
CA VAL A 519 -6.12 10.95 -3.84
C VAL A 519 -5.92 9.46 -4.11
N GLU A 520 -5.79 9.09 -5.38
CA GLU A 520 -5.61 7.70 -5.81
C GLU A 520 -4.34 7.55 -6.64
N TYR A 521 -3.65 6.43 -6.45
CA TYR A 521 -2.47 6.05 -7.22
C TYR A 521 -2.73 4.74 -7.95
N HIS A 522 -2.36 4.71 -9.22
CA HIS A 522 -2.60 3.62 -10.16
C HIS A 522 -1.27 3.18 -10.75
N LEU A 523 -0.99 1.89 -10.67
CA LEU A 523 0.13 1.27 -11.36
C LEU A 523 -0.41 0.42 -12.51
N ARG A 524 -0.05 0.81 -13.73
CA ARG A 524 -0.53 0.20 -14.98
C ARG A 524 0.61 -0.54 -15.65
N ALA A 525 0.51 -1.87 -15.74
CA ALA A 525 1.40 -2.69 -16.55
C ALA A 525 0.86 -2.79 -17.98
N ILE A 526 1.66 -2.36 -18.96
CA ILE A 526 1.30 -2.27 -20.36
C ILE A 526 2.21 -3.21 -21.16
N VAL A 527 1.62 -4.25 -21.76
CA VAL A 527 2.34 -5.18 -22.64
C VAL A 527 2.03 -4.83 -24.09
N LYS A 528 3.07 -4.50 -24.86
CA LYS A 528 2.99 -4.21 -26.30
C LYS A 528 3.58 -5.37 -27.10
N ARG A 529 2.90 -5.81 -28.15
CA ARG A 529 3.47 -6.72 -29.17
C ARG A 529 4.34 -5.93 -30.14
N LYS A 530 5.33 -6.58 -30.75
CA LYS A 530 6.24 -5.98 -31.75
C LYS A 530 5.48 -5.38 -32.94
N SER A 531 4.41 -6.03 -33.41
CA SER A 531 3.64 -5.61 -34.59
C SER A 531 2.42 -4.72 -34.30
N SER A 532 2.12 -4.42 -33.04
CA SER A 532 0.91 -3.67 -32.67
C SER A 532 1.24 -2.28 -32.16
N THR A 533 0.65 -1.25 -32.76
CA THR A 533 0.69 0.12 -32.25
C THR A 533 -0.17 0.30 -31.01
N LYS A 534 -1.21 -0.54 -30.83
CA LYS A 534 -2.09 -0.53 -29.67
C LYS A 534 -1.56 -1.44 -28.55
N PRO A 535 -1.68 -1.04 -27.27
CA PRO A 535 -1.36 -1.92 -26.16
C PRO A 535 -2.26 -3.15 -26.22
N GLU A 536 -1.67 -4.33 -26.09
CA GLU A 536 -2.43 -5.57 -26.16
C GLU A 536 -3.08 -5.89 -24.82
N TYR A 537 -2.32 -5.67 -23.75
CA TYR A 537 -2.77 -5.92 -22.39
C TYR A 537 -2.43 -4.72 -21.51
N VAL A 538 -3.42 -4.27 -20.75
CA VAL A 538 -3.27 -3.27 -19.70
C VAL A 538 -3.81 -3.90 -18.43
N LEU A 539 -2.92 -4.15 -17.46
CA LEU A 539 -3.32 -4.46 -16.09
C LEU A 539 -3.19 -3.19 -15.26
N GLU A 540 -4.21 -2.88 -14.48
CA GLU A 540 -4.21 -1.74 -13.56
C GLU A 540 -4.35 -2.24 -12.13
N ASN A 541 -3.50 -1.73 -11.23
CA ASN A 541 -3.54 -2.03 -9.80
C ASN A 541 -3.53 -0.73 -8.99
N TYR A 542 -4.31 -0.67 -7.92
CA TYR A 542 -4.37 0.50 -7.05
C TYR A 542 -3.31 0.39 -5.96
N ILE A 543 -2.60 1.48 -5.74
CA ILE A 543 -1.57 1.56 -4.71
C ILE A 543 -2.04 2.52 -3.62
N THR A 544 -1.91 2.09 -2.37
CA THR A 544 -2.11 2.96 -1.21
C THR A 544 -0.76 3.50 -0.76
N LEU A 545 -0.50 4.78 -1.05
CA LEU A 545 0.63 5.51 -0.50
C LEU A 545 0.30 5.96 0.94
N CYS A 546 1.25 5.76 1.84
CA CYS A 546 1.16 6.21 3.23
C CYS A 546 2.17 7.34 3.45
N PRO A 547 1.89 8.31 4.33
CA PRO A 547 2.80 9.41 4.57
C PRO A 547 4.11 8.92 5.19
N SER A 548 5.23 9.54 4.80
CA SER A 548 6.56 9.20 5.32
C SER A 548 6.72 9.61 6.78
N ILE A 549 7.14 8.67 7.64
CA ILE A 549 7.49 8.98 9.05
C ILE A 549 8.67 9.95 9.11
N HIS A 550 9.63 9.82 8.18
CA HIS A 550 10.83 10.65 8.15
C HIS A 550 10.55 12.11 7.77
N GLU A 551 9.48 12.38 7.04
CA GLU A 551 9.09 13.74 6.69
C GLU A 551 8.51 14.51 7.87
N MET A 552 8.14 13.79 8.94
CA MET A 552 7.62 14.37 10.16
C MET A 552 8.72 14.54 11.23
N LYS A 553 10.01 14.50 10.85
CA LYS A 553 11.18 14.63 11.74
C LYS A 553 11.24 15.93 12.54
N GLY A 554 10.54 16.99 12.13
CA GLY A 554 10.38 18.19 12.97
C GLY A 554 9.47 17.96 14.19
N TRP A 555 8.65 16.91 14.15
CA TRP A 555 7.57 16.62 15.10
C TRP A 555 7.71 15.19 15.63
N SER A 556 8.94 14.79 15.99
CA SER A 556 9.20 13.47 16.56
C SER A 556 8.38 13.30 17.86
N PRO A 557 7.52 12.28 17.97
CA PRO A 557 6.83 11.96 19.23
C PRO A 557 7.81 11.64 20.37
N ARG A 558 9.07 11.34 20.04
CA ARG A 558 10.12 10.91 20.97
C ARG A 558 11.13 12.02 21.32
N GLY A 559 10.97 13.23 20.78
CA GLY A 559 11.82 14.39 21.11
C GLY A 559 11.52 14.95 22.50
N SER A 560 11.93 14.24 23.54
CA SER A 560 12.33 14.59 24.92
C SER A 560 11.82 15.86 25.64
N ILE A 561 10.71 16.47 25.25
CA ILE A 561 10.01 17.42 26.12
C ILE A 561 8.59 16.89 26.24
N SER A 562 8.19 16.57 27.48
CA SER A 562 6.80 16.39 27.87
C SER A 562 6.06 17.70 27.63
N CYS A 563 5.79 17.98 26.36
CA CYS A 563 5.03 19.13 25.93
C CYS A 563 3.56 18.77 26.15
N TYR A 564 3.16 18.81 27.43
CA TYR A 564 1.76 18.89 27.78
C TYR A 564 1.22 20.14 27.10
N ARG A 565 0.20 19.97 26.27
CA ARG A 565 -0.50 21.12 25.69
C ARG A 565 -1.67 21.42 26.60
N SER A 566 -1.50 22.46 27.41
CA SER A 566 -2.54 23.01 28.27
C SER A 566 -3.16 24.22 27.58
N VAL A 567 -4.47 24.19 27.41
CA VAL A 567 -5.23 25.36 26.96
C VAL A 567 -6.24 25.69 28.05
N GLU A 568 -6.14 26.91 28.57
CA GLU A 568 -7.08 27.46 29.53
C GLU A 568 -8.00 28.46 28.82
N ARG A 569 -9.30 28.35 29.05
CA ARG A 569 -10.29 29.27 28.51
C ARG A 569 -11.35 29.59 29.54
N MET A 570 -11.66 30.88 29.64
CA MET A 570 -12.83 31.36 30.36
C MET A 570 -14.09 31.08 29.54
N VAL A 571 -15.05 30.38 30.12
CA VAL A 571 -16.34 30.03 29.50
C VAL A 571 -17.45 30.76 30.23
N HIS A 572 -18.23 31.55 29.49
CA HIS A 572 -19.42 32.22 30.02
C HIS A 572 -20.65 31.34 29.79
N LEU A 573 -21.44 31.10 30.84
CA LEU A 573 -22.66 30.33 30.75
C LEU A 573 -23.82 31.25 30.35
N LYS A 574 -24.49 30.96 29.23
CA LYS A 574 -25.67 31.72 28.79
C LYS A 574 -26.73 31.77 29.90
N GLY A 575 -27.18 32.98 30.22
CA GLY A 575 -28.27 33.22 31.19
C GLY A 575 -27.82 33.36 32.64
N GLN A 576 -26.52 33.49 32.93
CA GLN A 576 -26.01 33.84 34.25
C GLN A 576 -25.03 35.01 34.16
N GLU A 577 -25.28 36.08 34.91
CA GLU A 577 -24.41 37.26 35.00
C GLU A 577 -23.21 37.07 35.93
N PHE A 578 -23.12 35.95 36.65
CA PHE A 578 -22.20 35.81 37.77
C PHE A 578 -21.30 34.56 37.65
N ALA A 579 -19.99 34.84 37.77
CA ALA A 579 -18.77 34.02 37.72
C ALA A 579 -18.54 33.12 36.49
N PRO A 580 -17.43 33.32 35.75
CA PRO A 580 -17.04 32.43 34.67
C PRO A 580 -16.63 31.03 35.17
N VAL A 581 -16.69 30.05 34.28
CA VAL A 581 -16.05 28.74 34.47
C VAL A 581 -14.73 28.75 33.72
N TYR A 582 -13.63 28.51 34.42
CA TYR A 582 -12.32 28.30 33.80
C TYR A 582 -12.19 26.83 33.46
N LEU A 583 -12.13 26.54 32.16
CA LEU A 583 -11.87 25.21 31.63
C LEU A 583 -10.40 25.13 31.23
N VAL A 584 -9.67 24.20 31.81
CA VAL A 584 -8.31 23.85 31.42
C VAL A 584 -8.34 22.45 30.84
N VAL A 585 -7.84 22.29 29.61
CA VAL A 585 -7.71 20.99 28.96
C VAL A 585 -6.24 20.74 28.70
N GLN A 586 -5.75 19.60 29.20
CA GLN A 586 -4.39 19.15 29.04
C GLN A 586 -4.34 17.82 28.30
N VAL A 587 -3.48 17.74 27.29
CA VAL A 587 -3.17 16.47 26.61
C VAL A 587 -1.72 16.10 26.88
N SER A 588 -1.47 14.82 27.12
CA SER A 588 -0.13 14.28 27.44
C SER A 588 0.94 14.58 26.38
N ARG A 589 0.53 14.70 25.11
CA ARG A 589 1.39 15.02 23.97
C ARG A 589 0.56 15.58 22.81
N PRO A 590 1.17 16.33 21.86
CA PRO A 590 0.48 16.90 20.70
C PRO A 590 0.35 15.93 19.52
N SER A 591 0.96 14.74 19.61
CA SER A 591 1.15 13.82 18.49
C SER A 591 0.90 12.37 18.89
N PHE A 592 0.15 11.64 18.06
CA PHE A 592 -0.29 10.27 18.34
C PHE A 592 -0.22 9.39 17.09
N VAL A 593 -0.04 8.09 17.29
CA VAL A 593 -0.15 7.10 16.22
C VAL A 593 -1.60 6.61 16.12
N LEU A 594 -2.04 6.19 14.94
CA LEU A 594 -3.35 5.54 14.81
C LEU A 594 -3.46 4.31 15.72
N GLY A 595 -4.61 4.13 16.37
CA GLY A 595 -4.82 3.12 17.41
C GLY A 595 -4.41 3.58 18.82
N ASP A 596 -3.68 4.69 18.98
CA ASP A 596 -3.33 5.20 20.30
C ASP A 596 -4.57 5.74 21.04
N LYS A 597 -4.48 5.80 22.37
CA LYS A 597 -5.44 6.50 23.23
C LYS A 597 -4.91 7.89 23.58
N ILE A 598 -5.66 8.94 23.24
CA ILE A 598 -5.40 10.31 23.68
C ILE A 598 -5.85 10.40 25.13
N ILE A 599 -4.92 10.61 26.06
CA ILE A 599 -5.24 10.89 27.46
C ILE A 599 -5.43 12.41 27.61
N VAL A 600 -6.61 12.79 28.08
CA VAL A 600 -7.09 14.16 28.24
C VAL A 600 -7.40 14.39 29.71
N GLU A 601 -6.70 15.33 30.33
CA GLU A 601 -7.03 15.84 31.67
C GLU A 601 -7.85 17.12 31.54
N ILE A 602 -8.99 17.16 32.20
CA ILE A 602 -9.94 18.26 32.18
C ILE A 602 -10.05 18.80 33.59
N ILE A 603 -9.67 20.07 33.78
CA ILE A 603 -9.74 20.76 35.05
C ILE A 603 -10.73 21.90 34.91
N LEU A 604 -11.74 21.93 35.78
CA LEU A 604 -12.72 22.99 35.90
C LEU A 604 -12.49 23.74 37.20
N ARG A 605 -12.47 25.07 37.11
CA ARG A 605 -12.45 25.97 38.27
C ARG A 605 -13.55 26.99 38.12
N SER A 606 -14.32 27.20 39.18
CA SER A 606 -15.28 28.29 39.22
C SER A 606 -15.48 28.77 40.65
N ASP A 607 -15.69 30.08 40.79
CA ASP A 607 -15.97 30.69 42.08
C ASP A 607 -17.41 30.41 42.56
N ILE A 608 -18.26 29.85 41.68
CA ILE A 608 -19.65 29.49 41.97
C ILE A 608 -19.87 28.00 41.67
N ASP A 609 -20.74 27.37 42.46
CA ASP A 609 -21.23 26.02 42.22
C ASP A 609 -22.11 26.01 40.96
N HIS A 610 -21.48 25.77 39.80
CA HIS A 610 -22.20 25.46 38.57
C HIS A 610 -22.50 23.96 38.48
N GLU A 611 -23.71 23.62 38.07
CA GLU A 611 -24.09 22.25 37.73
C GLU A 611 -23.73 21.99 36.26
N ILE A 612 -22.62 21.30 36.03
CA ILE A 612 -22.27 20.74 34.72
C ILE A 612 -22.77 19.30 34.68
N THR A 613 -23.52 18.96 33.64
CA THR A 613 -24.17 17.65 33.50
C THR A 613 -23.39 16.69 32.64
N GLY A 614 -22.40 17.18 31.89
CA GLY A 614 -21.53 16.31 31.11
C GLY A 614 -20.40 17.04 30.40
N ILE A 615 -19.45 16.24 29.94
CA ILE A 615 -18.32 16.67 29.12
C ILE A 615 -18.35 15.89 27.80
N ASN A 616 -18.13 16.57 26.69
CA ASN A 616 -18.03 15.96 25.38
C ASN A 616 -16.65 16.23 24.79
N ILE A 617 -15.95 15.15 24.43
CA ILE A 617 -14.61 15.17 23.85
C ILE A 617 -14.74 14.60 22.43
N GLU A 618 -14.45 15.41 21.42
CA GLU A 618 -14.55 15.03 20.01
C GLU A 618 -13.20 15.21 19.32
N LEU A 619 -12.71 14.18 18.64
CA LEU A 619 -11.60 14.30 17.71
C LEU A 619 -12.18 14.55 16.32
N LYS A 620 -11.98 15.75 15.79
CA LYS A 620 -12.43 16.17 14.47
C LYS A 620 -11.29 16.13 13.46
N ASN A 621 -11.55 15.59 12.28
CA ASN A 621 -10.70 15.75 11.11
C ASN A 621 -11.20 16.96 10.32
N LYS A 622 -10.36 17.97 10.23
CA LYS A 622 -10.55 19.14 9.38
C LYS A 622 -9.74 18.95 8.10
N VAL A 623 -10.47 18.76 7.01
CA VAL A 623 -9.89 18.67 5.67
C VAL A 623 -10.11 19.99 4.95
N VAL A 624 -9.02 20.61 4.49
CA VAL A 624 -9.06 21.85 3.71
C VAL A 624 -8.65 21.54 2.29
N TYR A 625 -9.45 21.99 1.33
CA TYR A 625 -9.18 21.91 -0.10
C TYR A 625 -8.88 23.32 -0.62
N TRP A 626 -7.88 23.42 -1.48
CA TRP A 626 -7.55 24.65 -2.19
C TRP A 626 -7.77 24.45 -3.68
N ASP A 627 -8.37 25.44 -4.32
CA ASP A 627 -8.38 25.48 -5.79
C ASP A 627 -6.98 25.78 -6.35
N SER A 628 -6.83 25.68 -7.67
CA SER A 628 -5.55 25.95 -8.34
C SER A 628 -5.09 27.41 -8.20
N THR A 629 -5.99 28.32 -7.86
CA THR A 629 -5.70 29.74 -7.64
C THR A 629 -5.35 30.07 -6.18
N LEU A 630 -5.49 29.12 -5.25
CA LEU A 630 -5.36 29.27 -3.81
C LEU A 630 -6.28 30.34 -3.19
N THR A 631 -7.26 30.86 -3.94
CA THR A 631 -8.15 31.94 -3.51
C THR A 631 -9.39 31.39 -2.83
N ASN A 632 -9.91 30.25 -3.31
CA ASN A 632 -11.04 29.58 -2.69
C ASN A 632 -10.57 28.44 -1.81
N THR A 633 -11.02 28.48 -0.55
CA THR A 633 -10.82 27.41 0.42
C THR A 633 -12.15 26.82 0.82
N ILE A 634 -12.19 25.49 0.86
CA ILE A 634 -13.32 24.79 1.45
C ILE A 634 -12.78 23.90 2.54
N SER A 635 -13.44 23.95 3.68
CA SER A 635 -13.14 23.06 4.78
C SER A 635 -14.32 22.14 5.04
N SER A 636 -14.03 20.87 5.28
CA SER A 636 -14.99 19.91 5.80
C SER A 636 -14.47 19.39 7.13
N GLU A 637 -15.36 19.33 8.11
CA GLU A 637 -15.07 18.81 9.44
C GLU A 637 -15.88 17.52 9.66
N GLU A 638 -15.22 16.46 10.10
CA GLU A 638 -15.83 15.18 10.41
C GLU A 638 -15.40 14.71 11.81
N ILE A 639 -16.35 14.32 12.65
CA ILE A 639 -16.05 13.71 13.94
C ILE A 639 -15.58 12.29 13.70
N VAL A 640 -14.34 12.01 14.07
CA VAL A 640 -13.66 10.74 13.85
C VAL A 640 -13.70 9.84 15.08
N ALA A 641 -13.65 10.45 16.26
CA ALA A 641 -13.87 9.77 17.53
C ALA A 641 -14.58 10.72 18.48
N ALA A 642 -15.44 10.19 19.35
CA ALA A 642 -16.10 10.96 20.38
C ALA A 642 -16.14 10.16 21.69
N HIS A 643 -16.04 10.88 22.81
CA HIS A 643 -16.27 10.35 24.14
C HIS A 643 -17.17 11.32 24.89
N HIS A 644 -18.29 10.81 25.38
CA HIS A 644 -19.21 11.56 26.19
C HIS A 644 -19.22 11.00 27.60
N ASP A 645 -19.06 11.90 28.56
CA ASP A 645 -19.08 11.59 29.97
C ASP A 645 -20.25 12.32 30.62
N GLU A 646 -21.25 11.56 31.03
CA GLU A 646 -22.45 12.05 31.72
C GLU A 646 -22.23 11.97 33.23
N GLY A 647 -22.55 13.04 33.95
CA GLY A 647 -22.44 13.07 35.40
C GLY A 647 -22.66 14.48 35.93
N GLN A 648 -23.31 14.58 37.09
CA GLN A 648 -23.47 15.85 37.79
C GLN A 648 -22.12 16.21 38.43
N MET A 649 -21.45 17.24 37.90
CA MET A 649 -20.14 17.69 38.36
C MET A 649 -20.29 19.01 39.10
N ASN A 650 -19.78 19.07 40.33
CA ASN A 650 -19.66 20.34 41.06
C ASN A 650 -18.38 21.06 40.58
N CYS A 651 -18.55 22.28 40.07
CA CYS A 651 -17.49 23.04 39.41
C CYS A 651 -16.54 23.84 40.31
N LYS A 652 -16.72 23.84 41.64
CA LYS A 652 -15.80 24.57 42.54
C LYS A 652 -14.33 24.20 42.29
N SER A 653 -14.08 22.89 42.22
CA SER A 653 -12.82 22.34 41.73
C SER A 653 -13.07 20.92 41.26
N PHE A 654 -12.97 20.68 39.96
CA PHE A 654 -13.13 19.36 39.39
C PHE A 654 -11.92 19.06 38.49
N SER A 655 -11.34 17.87 38.64
CA SER A 655 -10.36 17.34 37.70
C SER A 655 -10.76 15.94 37.30
N LYS A 656 -10.68 15.63 36.01
CA LYS A 656 -10.94 14.31 35.48
C LYS A 656 -9.97 13.94 34.38
N LEU A 657 -9.46 12.72 34.48
CA LEU A 657 -8.67 12.08 33.45
C LEU A 657 -9.55 11.14 32.62
N THR A 658 -9.63 11.40 31.33
CA THR A 658 -10.39 10.60 30.36
C THR A 658 -9.48 10.23 29.21
N GLY A 659 -9.82 9.18 28.44
CA GLY A 659 -9.09 8.98 27.19
C GLY A 659 -9.95 8.53 26.02
N LEU A 660 -9.52 8.99 24.85
CA LEU A 660 -10.21 8.87 23.57
C LEU A 660 -9.38 7.99 22.62
N LEU A 661 -9.94 6.87 22.16
CA LEU A 661 -9.25 5.96 21.24
C LEU A 661 -9.26 6.53 19.82
N ILE A 662 -8.09 6.58 19.18
CA ILE A 662 -7.94 6.99 17.79
C ILE A 662 -8.20 5.76 16.88
N PRO A 663 -9.15 5.82 15.94
CA PRO A 663 -9.39 4.71 15.02
C PRO A 663 -8.15 4.38 14.16
N GLU A 664 -7.91 3.11 13.89
CA GLU A 664 -6.81 2.67 13.03
C GLU A 664 -7.07 2.92 11.54
N THR A 665 -8.34 3.11 11.16
CA THR A 665 -8.79 3.15 9.76
C THR A 665 -8.76 4.52 9.12
N ILE A 666 -8.36 5.57 9.85
CA ILE A 666 -8.40 6.96 9.36
C ILE A 666 -7.08 7.31 8.67
N THR A 667 -7.12 8.25 7.73
CA THR A 667 -5.88 8.77 7.14
C THR A 667 -5.15 9.65 8.17
N PRO A 668 -3.82 9.49 8.37
CA PRO A 668 -3.02 10.37 9.21
C PRO A 668 -3.07 11.85 8.77
N SER A 669 -2.51 12.74 9.59
CA SER A 669 -2.37 14.15 9.21
C SER A 669 -1.44 14.30 8.00
N PHE A 670 -1.81 15.16 7.05
CA PHE A 670 -0.95 15.51 5.91
C PHE A 670 -1.25 16.91 5.37
N HIS A 671 -0.29 17.46 4.65
CA HIS A 671 -0.41 18.75 3.99
C HIS A 671 0.18 18.66 2.58
N HIS A 672 -0.61 19.08 1.60
CA HIS A 672 -0.27 19.18 0.18
C HIS A 672 -0.84 20.49 -0.36
N GLU A 673 -0.25 21.04 -1.42
CA GLU A 673 -0.64 22.33 -2.03
C GLU A 673 -2.15 22.49 -2.29
N ASN A 674 -2.84 21.41 -2.63
CA ASN A 674 -4.28 21.43 -2.94
C ASN A 674 -5.18 20.74 -1.91
N ILE A 675 -4.60 20.04 -0.92
CA ILE A 675 -5.37 19.36 0.11
C ILE A 675 -4.57 19.17 1.40
N SER A 676 -5.19 19.45 2.54
CA SER A 676 -4.62 19.09 3.84
C SER A 676 -5.66 18.44 4.73
N SER A 677 -5.20 17.55 5.61
CA SER A 677 -6.00 16.92 6.65
C SER A 677 -5.30 17.16 7.98
N THR A 678 -5.99 17.84 8.88
CA THR A 678 -5.52 18.21 10.21
C THR A 678 -6.52 17.73 11.24
N PHE A 679 -6.06 17.38 12.44
CA PHE A 679 -6.94 16.91 13.50
C PHE A 679 -7.00 17.91 14.63
N GLN A 680 -8.17 17.98 15.26
CA GLN A 680 -8.44 18.89 16.36
C GLN A 680 -9.25 18.15 17.42
N LEU A 681 -8.79 18.20 18.66
CA LEU A 681 -9.51 17.71 19.81
C LEU A 681 -10.36 18.85 20.38
N ASP A 682 -11.66 18.72 20.28
CA ASP A 682 -12.64 19.65 20.83
C ASP A 682 -13.17 19.11 22.14
N VAL A 683 -13.06 19.92 23.20
CA VAL A 683 -13.68 19.64 24.50
C VAL A 683 -14.74 20.70 24.76
N SER A 684 -15.96 20.24 24.99
CA SER A 684 -17.12 21.10 25.28
C SER A 684 -17.84 20.62 26.54
N LEU A 685 -18.42 21.58 27.26
CA LEU A 685 -19.16 21.33 28.48
C LEU A 685 -20.67 21.36 28.21
N GLN A 686 -21.45 20.57 28.95
CA GLN A 686 -22.90 20.53 28.84
C GLN A 686 -23.56 20.91 30.16
N LYS A 687 -24.67 21.66 30.09
CA LYS A 687 -25.53 21.99 31.22
C LYS A 687 -26.97 21.64 30.89
N GLY A 688 -27.49 20.59 31.51
CA GLY A 688 -28.74 19.96 31.15
C GLY A 688 -28.66 19.35 29.75
N LYS A 689 -29.62 19.68 28.88
CA LYS A 689 -29.66 19.24 27.47
C LYS A 689 -28.94 20.20 26.51
N ASN A 690 -28.45 21.32 27.01
CA ASN A 690 -27.83 22.35 26.17
C ASN A 690 -26.31 22.20 26.23
N ILE A 691 -25.69 22.10 25.06
CA ILE A 691 -24.25 22.24 24.91
C ILE A 691 -23.91 23.71 25.21
N MET A 692 -23.01 23.95 26.15
CA MET A 692 -22.64 25.31 26.53
C MET A 692 -21.74 25.95 25.46
N GLU A 693 -21.82 27.27 25.30
CA GLU A 693 -20.92 28.04 24.44
C GLU A 693 -19.53 28.15 25.12
N GLY A 694 -18.80 27.05 25.08
CA GLY A 694 -17.47 26.94 25.65
C GLY A 694 -16.78 25.71 25.10
N MET A 695 -16.09 25.89 23.98
CA MET A 695 -15.31 24.85 23.34
C MET A 695 -13.83 25.22 23.38
N ILE A 696 -13.01 24.30 23.86
CA ILE A 696 -11.55 24.38 23.71
C ILE A 696 -11.15 23.43 22.61
N SER A 697 -10.32 23.93 21.70
CA SER A 697 -9.87 23.23 20.52
C SER A 697 -8.36 23.10 20.55
N ILE A 698 -7.87 21.86 20.59
CA ILE A 698 -6.45 21.54 20.65
C ILE A 698 -6.04 20.84 19.35
N PRO A 699 -5.18 21.44 18.50
CA PRO A 699 -4.63 20.74 17.34
C PRO A 699 -3.87 19.48 17.75
N ILE A 700 -4.20 18.38 17.08
CA ILE A 700 -3.58 17.07 17.25
C ILE A 700 -2.96 16.63 15.92
N HIS A 701 -1.80 16.00 15.98
CA HIS A 701 -1.11 15.43 14.83
C HIS A 701 -1.15 13.91 14.88
N LEU A 702 -1.66 13.29 13.82
CA LEU A 702 -1.80 11.84 13.74
C LEU A 702 -0.82 11.24 12.74
N TYR A 703 -0.23 10.10 13.10
CA TYR A 703 0.83 9.40 12.39
C TYR A 703 0.40 7.98 12.03
N PRO A 704 0.83 7.43 10.88
CA PRO A 704 0.55 6.04 10.53
C PRO A 704 1.20 5.07 11.54
N ILE A 705 0.58 3.90 11.73
CA ILE A 705 1.18 2.80 12.49
C ILE A 705 2.47 2.39 11.80
N THR A 706 3.58 2.43 12.54
CA THR A 706 4.87 1.96 12.04
C THR A 706 4.95 0.47 12.34
N ASN A 707 5.20 -0.37 11.33
CA ASN A 707 5.32 -1.84 11.50
C ASN A 707 6.40 -2.24 12.52
N THR A 708 7.29 -1.32 12.91
CA THR A 708 8.27 -1.51 13.98
C THR A 708 7.65 -1.64 15.38
N SER A 709 6.37 -1.30 15.56
CA SER A 709 5.73 -1.26 16.87
C SER A 709 5.01 -2.54 17.31
N GLU A 710 4.75 -3.50 16.40
CA GLU A 710 4.10 -4.77 16.79
C GLU A 710 4.94 -5.57 17.79
N GLY A 711 6.28 -5.50 17.73
CA GLY A 711 7.15 -6.16 18.71
C GLY A 711 7.29 -5.43 20.05
N GLN A 712 6.79 -4.19 20.18
CA GLN A 712 6.91 -3.38 21.41
C GLN A 712 5.57 -3.07 22.09
N ARG A 713 4.42 -3.22 21.41
CA ARG A 713 3.09 -2.96 22.01
C ARG A 713 2.68 -4.01 23.06
N ASP A 714 3.34 -5.17 23.09
CA ASP A 714 3.11 -6.23 24.08
C ASP A 714 3.94 -6.06 25.38
N GLN A 715 4.70 -4.97 25.51
CA GLN A 715 5.36 -4.52 26.76
C GLN A 715 4.68 -3.28 27.30
#